data_AF-A0A5B1L8A8-F1
#
_entry.id   AF-A0A5B1L8A8-F1
#
_cell.length_a   1.000
_cell.length_b   1.000
_cell.length_c   1.000
_cell.angle_alpha   90.00
_cell.angle_beta   90.00
_cell.angle_gamma   90.00
#
_symmetry.space_group_name_H-M   'P 1'
#
loop_
_entity.id
_entity.type
_entity.pdbx_description
1 polymer ?
#
loop_
_entity_poly.entity_id
_entity_poly.type
_entity_poly.pdbx_seq_one_letter_code
_entity_poly.pdbx_strand_id
1 'polypeptide(L)'
;MTSASYQQLDPVQFVQPQSRLLIDTNVFMETRPSYAGGLKPLFERCSEAIRTHGNPIVVPTKVQDELNKNSVRLRSKDPDKATKAANALVFLQSASEMGLIRKDLGDGSNPYADDLFVALFEKFADTYEMCLLTFDVTLKLRIRLLARKTGRRLVAGYPTRTGELSVESDAELYRKGMEKLAERRGGEREMTVLEPLLAEFRQVFGFDEGASPKPRATTLLAKRRDAQVSGVVPFSADAKIKGGDSLLPVGTLPIEGSLVHWASANERGSFVLGALLGTGGEGSVYEGQRNTVVKILDKDHVTQHRKEKVDLLVHRGIRSMGVCAPSAVVHNESGEFVGYVMPRAAGREFQRTIFNPKRFKEAFPKWRKQDLVDVCIAFLEEVIFLHAQNILLGDINPKNLMVDDKKRVFIIDADSWQLEGYPCPVGTPMFTAPSLLGTSYSERLRTVEDENFAIATMLFMILITGQFPYMRKGTDGDMVKLIKEGNFAFQYENRNDRNQPDGDWKFMWSHVHKPVKDMFWHTFHKEGRRYRKRPTAAEWLSVFKDYQAFLKGKTNFDPMSNDVYPIRNKAFRPDTPIVDCPQCQRRHAIAGIWNDDENEYFVPPLCNKCRVSPAGRTGATRSAMVQCRDCSTTFSKSQAKYGRCPACAKKDDERQARSKSLDLSRLCARCQKPFITYGNVDWHMKQGKPIPTTHKAGYGGTYPAGCVPAKATQTRPNSKASTSTASQPAKKKGFWARLFGL
;
A
#
# COMPACT_ATOMS: atom_id res chain seq x y z
N MET A 1 -12.29 0.68 47.61
CA MET A 1 -12.01 -0.59 46.92
C MET A 1 -10.92 -0.32 45.90
N THR A 2 -9.69 -0.77 46.16
CA THR A 2 -8.53 -0.60 45.27
C THR A 2 -8.80 -1.33 43.96
N SER A 3 -9.23 -0.60 42.93
CA SER A 3 -9.33 -1.10 41.56
C SER A 3 -7.98 -1.71 41.20
N ALA A 4 -7.96 -3.02 40.89
CA ALA A 4 -6.74 -3.69 40.50
C ALA A 4 -6.15 -2.98 39.26
N SER A 5 -4.88 -2.61 39.32
CA SER A 5 -4.20 -1.86 38.25
C SER A 5 -4.16 -2.60 36.91
N TYR A 6 -4.47 -3.91 36.91
CA TYR A 6 -4.45 -4.78 35.75
C TYR A 6 -5.62 -5.78 35.79
N GLN A 7 -6.22 -6.04 34.63
CA GLN A 7 -7.17 -7.12 34.39
C GLN A 7 -6.48 -8.27 33.65
N GLN A 8 -6.78 -9.51 34.04
CA GLN A 8 -6.35 -10.71 33.30
C GLN A 8 -7.50 -11.29 32.49
N LEU A 9 -7.25 -11.61 31.23
CA LEU A 9 -8.20 -12.21 30.30
C LEU A 9 -7.61 -13.48 29.65
N ASP A 10 -8.48 -14.44 29.32
CA ASP A 10 -8.06 -15.64 28.59
C ASP A 10 -8.01 -15.34 27.07
N PRO A 11 -6.84 -15.53 26.40
CA PRO A 11 -6.72 -15.29 24.96
C PRO A 11 -7.60 -16.20 24.11
N VAL A 12 -8.05 -17.36 24.62
CA VAL A 12 -8.95 -18.28 23.91
C VAL A 12 -10.26 -17.59 23.50
N GLN A 13 -10.68 -16.56 24.24
CA GLN A 13 -11.87 -15.76 23.94
C GLN A 13 -11.74 -14.96 22.63
N PHE A 14 -10.52 -14.67 22.16
CA PHE A 14 -10.26 -13.86 20.97
C PHE A 14 -9.91 -14.66 19.71
N VAL A 15 -9.86 -15.98 19.82
CA VAL A 15 -9.74 -16.90 18.67
C VAL A 15 -11.05 -17.65 18.38
N GLN A 16 -12.15 -17.24 19.01
CA GLN A 16 -13.50 -17.70 18.69
C GLN A 16 -13.98 -17.18 17.32
N PRO A 17 -14.97 -17.80 16.65
CA PRO A 17 -15.39 -17.41 15.31
C PRO A 17 -15.77 -15.93 15.13
N GLN A 18 -16.35 -15.31 16.16
CA GLN A 18 -16.77 -13.90 16.17
C GLN A 18 -15.69 -12.94 16.69
N SER A 19 -14.49 -13.45 16.99
CA SER A 19 -13.42 -12.67 17.58
C SER A 19 -12.14 -12.73 16.77
N ARG A 20 -11.26 -11.74 16.87
CA ARG A 20 -9.97 -11.73 16.19
C ARG A 20 -8.86 -11.36 17.17
N LEU A 21 -7.83 -12.20 17.24
CA LEU A 21 -6.59 -11.92 17.94
C LEU A 21 -5.51 -11.53 16.93
N LEU A 22 -4.98 -10.34 17.10
CA LEU A 22 -3.93 -9.76 16.27
C LEU A 22 -2.66 -9.62 17.10
N ILE A 23 -1.50 -9.84 16.50
CA ILE A 23 -0.21 -9.66 17.19
C ILE A 23 0.63 -8.65 16.43
N ASP A 24 1.06 -7.64 17.17
CA ASP A 24 1.99 -6.60 16.72
C ASP A 24 3.45 -7.11 16.72
N THR A 25 4.29 -6.49 15.89
CA THR A 25 5.71 -6.83 15.73
C THR A 25 6.48 -6.69 17.05
N ASN A 26 6.16 -5.67 17.85
CA ASN A 26 6.89 -5.39 19.10
C ASN A 26 6.79 -6.50 20.16
N VAL A 27 5.72 -7.32 20.12
CA VAL A 27 5.53 -8.43 21.07
C VAL A 27 6.55 -9.53 20.85
N PHE A 28 6.94 -9.76 19.59
CA PHE A 28 7.95 -10.74 19.22
C PHE A 28 9.38 -10.28 19.55
N MET A 29 9.59 -8.98 19.71
CA MET A 29 10.91 -8.36 19.90
C MET A 29 11.15 -7.82 21.31
N GLU A 30 10.26 -8.07 22.27
CA GLU A 30 10.39 -7.58 23.65
C GLU A 30 11.59 -8.23 24.37
N THR A 31 12.46 -7.41 24.96
CA THR A 31 13.69 -7.86 25.64
C THR A 31 13.65 -7.79 27.16
N ARG A 32 12.71 -7.04 27.75
CA ARG A 32 12.60 -6.91 29.20
C ARG A 32 12.28 -8.27 29.86
N PRO A 33 13.06 -8.71 30.86
CA PRO A 33 12.88 -10.02 31.50
C PRO A 33 11.50 -10.22 32.15
N SER A 34 10.86 -9.15 32.62
CA SER A 34 9.52 -9.17 33.21
C SER A 34 8.45 -9.70 32.24
N TYR A 35 8.64 -9.52 30.93
CA TYR A 35 7.68 -9.88 29.88
C TYR A 35 8.12 -11.08 29.01
N ALA A 36 9.24 -11.72 29.34
CA ALA A 36 9.78 -12.82 28.56
C ALA A 36 8.94 -14.10 28.65
N GLY A 37 8.79 -14.80 27.52
CA GLY A 37 8.30 -16.18 27.46
C GLY A 37 6.79 -16.38 27.34
N GLY A 38 5.99 -15.31 27.26
CA GLY A 38 4.52 -15.39 27.24
C GLY A 38 3.88 -15.87 25.93
N LEU A 39 4.55 -15.69 24.78
CA LEU A 39 3.99 -16.08 23.48
C LEU A 39 3.80 -17.58 23.33
N LYS A 40 4.78 -18.40 23.73
CA LYS A 40 4.66 -19.87 23.59
C LYS A 40 3.47 -20.45 24.38
N PRO A 41 3.30 -20.15 25.68
CA PRO A 41 2.12 -20.56 26.43
C PRO A 41 0.81 -19.99 25.86
N LEU A 42 0.82 -18.76 25.32
CA LEU A 42 -0.37 -18.19 24.66
C LEU A 42 -0.78 -19.01 23.44
N PHE A 43 0.17 -19.36 22.57
CA PHE A 43 -0.10 -20.20 21.40
C PHE A 43 -0.51 -21.62 21.78
N GLU A 44 0.11 -22.21 22.82
CA GLU A 44 -0.29 -23.52 23.35
C GLU A 44 -1.74 -23.50 23.84
N ARG A 45 -2.14 -22.47 24.61
CA ARG A 45 -3.52 -22.27 25.09
C ARG A 45 -4.52 -22.09 23.93
N CYS A 46 -4.16 -21.29 22.93
CA CYS A 46 -5.06 -21.02 21.81
C CYS A 46 -5.13 -22.17 20.79
N SER A 47 -4.13 -23.07 20.77
CA SER A 47 -3.95 -24.05 19.69
C SER A 47 -5.17 -24.93 19.46
N GLU A 48 -5.82 -25.39 20.53
CA GLU A 48 -7.00 -26.24 20.40
C GLU A 48 -8.19 -25.47 19.84
N ALA A 49 -8.52 -24.32 20.42
CA ALA A 49 -9.61 -23.47 19.94
C ALA A 49 -9.41 -23.02 18.48
N ILE A 50 -8.17 -22.69 18.08
CA ILE A 50 -7.86 -22.34 16.68
C ILE A 50 -8.13 -23.53 15.76
N ARG A 51 -7.70 -24.74 16.15
CA ARG A 51 -7.95 -25.96 15.36
C ARG A 51 -9.42 -26.31 15.29
N THR A 52 -10.17 -26.16 16.39
CA THR A 52 -11.62 -26.42 16.44
C THR A 52 -12.41 -25.43 15.58
N HIS A 53 -12.04 -24.14 15.60
CA HIS A 53 -12.83 -23.08 14.97
C HIS A 53 -12.30 -22.58 13.62
N GLY A 54 -11.10 -22.98 13.22
CA GLY A 54 -10.47 -22.54 11.97
C GLY A 54 -10.22 -21.04 11.91
N ASN A 55 -10.07 -20.38 13.06
CA ASN A 55 -9.85 -18.94 13.17
C ASN A 55 -8.45 -18.65 13.75
N PRO A 56 -7.41 -18.73 12.90
CA PRO A 56 -6.05 -18.56 13.35
C PRO A 56 -5.74 -17.11 13.72
N ILE A 57 -4.72 -16.94 14.54
CA ILE A 57 -4.23 -15.62 14.95
C ILE A 57 -3.77 -14.85 13.71
N VAL A 58 -4.15 -13.58 13.63
CA VAL A 58 -3.83 -12.73 12.48
C VAL A 58 -2.48 -12.07 12.71
N VAL A 59 -1.53 -12.38 11.82
CA VAL A 59 -0.23 -11.71 11.76
C VAL A 59 -0.12 -11.08 10.38
N PRO A 60 -0.39 -9.77 10.23
CA PRO A 60 -0.35 -9.10 8.94
C PRO A 60 0.98 -9.32 8.21
N THR A 61 0.97 -9.33 6.88
CA THR A 61 2.18 -9.56 6.07
C THR A 61 3.29 -8.57 6.45
N LYS A 62 2.92 -7.32 6.76
CA LYS A 62 3.84 -6.30 7.23
C LYS A 62 4.51 -6.59 8.57
N VAL A 63 3.86 -7.30 9.50
CA VAL A 63 4.51 -7.69 10.76
C VAL A 63 5.65 -8.65 10.49
N GLN A 64 5.49 -9.54 9.49
CA GLN A 64 6.58 -10.38 9.04
C GLN A 64 7.63 -9.61 8.24
N ASP A 65 7.23 -8.66 7.40
CA ASP A 65 8.16 -7.78 6.70
C ASP A 65 8.99 -6.97 7.70
N GLU A 66 8.36 -6.52 8.79
CA GLU A 66 9.00 -5.80 9.88
C GLU A 66 9.92 -6.71 10.70
N LEU A 67 9.53 -7.96 11.00
CA LEU A 67 10.43 -8.94 11.62
C LEU A 67 11.58 -9.35 10.71
N ASN A 68 11.37 -9.48 9.39
CA ASN A 68 12.41 -9.74 8.39
C ASN A 68 13.40 -8.58 8.31
N LYS A 69 12.88 -7.35 8.27
CA LYS A 69 13.70 -6.15 8.36
C LYS A 69 14.48 -6.14 9.68
N ASN A 70 13.83 -6.41 10.81
CA ASN A 70 14.45 -6.33 12.14
C ASN A 70 15.42 -7.50 12.44
N SER A 71 15.24 -8.70 11.88
CA SER A 71 16.16 -9.84 12.05
C SER A 71 17.49 -9.63 11.34
N VAL A 72 17.49 -8.85 10.26
CA VAL A 72 18.69 -8.46 9.51
C VAL A 72 19.26 -7.13 10.04
N ARG A 73 18.39 -6.12 10.24
CA ARG A 73 18.74 -4.74 10.62
C ARG A 73 19.20 -4.59 12.07
N LEU A 74 18.71 -5.42 13.01
CA LEU A 74 19.11 -5.32 14.42
C LEU A 74 20.34 -6.16 14.77
N ARG A 75 20.83 -7.06 13.89
CA ARG A 75 21.97 -7.97 14.16
C ARG A 75 23.23 -7.23 14.61
N SER A 76 23.34 -5.95 14.24
CA SER A 76 24.47 -5.06 14.53
C SER A 76 24.21 -4.00 15.60
N LYS A 77 22.97 -3.85 16.13
CA LYS A 77 22.61 -2.78 17.10
C LYS A 77 22.00 -3.28 18.40
N ASP A 78 21.21 -4.36 18.35
CA ASP A 78 20.64 -5.03 19.52
C ASP A 78 20.60 -6.51 19.16
N PRO A 79 21.72 -7.23 19.32
CA PRO A 79 21.87 -8.62 18.87
C PRO A 79 20.78 -9.53 19.46
N ASP A 80 20.32 -9.22 20.67
CA ASP A 80 19.25 -9.94 21.35
C ASP A 80 17.89 -9.70 20.67
N LYS A 81 17.52 -8.44 20.33
CA LYS A 81 16.30 -8.18 19.55
C LYS A 81 16.37 -8.74 18.13
N ALA A 82 17.53 -8.72 17.50
CA ALA A 82 17.73 -9.30 16.17
C ALA A 82 17.58 -10.82 16.17
N THR A 83 18.18 -11.47 17.16
CA THR A 83 18.05 -12.91 17.39
C THR A 83 16.60 -13.25 17.71
N LYS A 84 15.92 -12.43 18.51
CA LYS A 84 14.47 -12.58 18.74
C LYS A 84 13.63 -12.40 17.49
N ALA A 85 13.91 -11.41 16.65
CA ALA A 85 13.21 -11.21 15.39
C ALA A 85 13.46 -12.38 14.42
N ALA A 86 14.69 -12.88 14.31
CA ALA A 86 15.03 -14.07 13.52
C ALA A 86 14.30 -15.32 14.04
N ASN A 87 14.34 -15.55 15.35
CA ASN A 87 13.64 -16.66 16.00
C ASN A 87 12.11 -16.53 15.86
N ALA A 88 11.59 -15.31 15.89
CA ALA A 88 10.18 -15.03 15.67
C ALA A 88 9.76 -15.36 14.23
N LEU A 89 10.59 -15.09 13.22
CA LEU A 89 10.30 -15.49 11.84
C LEU A 89 10.24 -17.00 11.66
N VAL A 90 11.21 -17.72 12.24
CA VAL A 90 11.21 -19.19 12.25
C VAL A 90 9.96 -19.71 12.98
N PHE A 91 9.64 -19.13 14.15
CA PHE A 91 8.44 -19.45 14.90
C PHE A 91 7.16 -19.19 14.09
N LEU A 92 7.03 -18.04 13.44
CA LEU A 92 5.88 -17.69 12.61
C LEU A 92 5.77 -18.56 11.37
N GLN A 93 6.90 -19.00 10.80
CA GLN A 93 6.88 -19.98 9.72
C GLN A 93 6.31 -21.31 10.22
N SER A 94 6.84 -21.86 11.31
CA SER A 94 6.32 -23.11 11.89
C SER A 94 4.88 -22.99 12.35
N ALA A 95 4.48 -21.88 12.97
CA ALA A 95 3.10 -21.62 13.39
C ALA A 95 2.14 -21.51 12.19
N SER A 96 2.62 -20.97 11.05
CA SER A 96 1.86 -20.90 9.80
C SER A 96 1.67 -22.27 9.16
N GLU A 97 2.72 -23.10 9.17
CA GLU A 97 2.67 -24.49 8.67
C GLU A 97 1.73 -25.35 9.53
N MET A 98 1.63 -25.04 10.83
CA MET A 98 0.66 -25.64 11.73
C MET A 98 -0.74 -25.01 11.66
N GLY A 99 -0.96 -24.01 10.80
CA GLY A 99 -2.24 -23.33 10.63
C GLY A 99 -2.69 -22.51 11.84
N LEU A 100 -1.79 -22.18 12.77
CA LEU A 100 -2.09 -21.40 13.98
C LEU A 100 -2.12 -19.89 13.71
N ILE A 101 -1.50 -19.45 12.61
CA ILE A 101 -1.53 -18.07 12.14
C ILE A 101 -1.96 -17.97 10.68
N ARG A 102 -2.51 -16.82 10.30
CA ARG A 102 -2.75 -16.43 8.91
C ARG A 102 -2.05 -15.11 8.57
N LYS A 103 -1.65 -14.98 7.30
CA LYS A 103 -0.74 -13.95 6.77
C LYS A 103 -1.32 -13.16 5.59
N ASP A 104 -2.56 -13.47 5.21
CA ASP A 104 -3.27 -13.02 4.00
C ASP A 104 -4.05 -11.71 4.19
N LEU A 105 -3.78 -10.99 5.29
CA LEU A 105 -4.32 -9.67 5.57
C LEU A 105 -3.21 -8.63 5.38
N GLY A 106 -3.30 -7.90 4.26
CA GLY A 106 -2.34 -6.89 3.82
C GLY A 106 -2.15 -6.93 2.30
N ASP A 107 -2.96 -6.19 1.55
CA ASP A 107 -2.55 -5.76 0.21
C ASP A 107 -1.51 -4.64 0.37
N GLY A 108 -0.57 -4.49 -0.55
CA GLY A 108 0.54 -3.53 -0.45
C GLY A 108 0.16 -2.03 -0.50
N SER A 109 -1.06 -1.67 -0.07
CA SER A 109 -1.69 -0.35 -0.23
C SER A 109 -1.52 0.62 0.96
N ASN A 110 -0.91 0.20 2.06
CA ASN A 110 -0.66 1.01 3.27
C ASN A 110 0.79 0.72 3.76
N PRO A 111 1.57 1.63 4.38
CA PRO A 111 2.96 1.33 4.80
C PRO A 111 3.21 0.89 6.27
N TYR A 112 2.27 1.03 7.23
CA TYR A 112 2.52 0.67 8.66
C TYR A 112 1.70 -0.47 9.23
N ALA A 113 2.17 -1.10 10.30
CA ALA A 113 1.42 -2.07 11.12
C ALA A 113 0.48 -1.36 12.11
N ASP A 114 0.90 -0.29 12.80
CA ASP A 114 0.10 0.39 13.84
C ASP A 114 -1.14 1.10 13.31
N ASP A 115 -0.98 1.92 12.27
CA ASP A 115 -2.12 2.55 11.58
C ASP A 115 -2.92 1.54 10.75
N LEU A 116 -2.31 0.41 10.40
CA LEU A 116 -3.06 -0.74 9.89
C LEU A 116 -3.94 -1.32 11.00
N PHE A 117 -3.43 -1.50 12.23
CA PHE A 117 -4.21 -2.04 13.34
C PHE A 117 -5.36 -1.10 13.70
N VAL A 118 -5.15 0.21 13.81
CA VAL A 118 -6.27 1.14 14.06
C VAL A 118 -7.26 1.15 12.90
N ALA A 119 -6.81 1.21 11.64
CA ALA A 119 -7.72 1.14 10.49
C ALA A 119 -8.47 -0.21 10.37
N LEU A 120 -7.85 -1.32 10.78
CA LEU A 120 -8.49 -2.63 10.85
C LEU A 120 -9.53 -2.67 11.96
N PHE A 121 -9.19 -2.17 13.15
CA PHE A 121 -10.13 -2.09 14.27
C PHE A 121 -11.31 -1.16 13.92
N GLU A 122 -11.08 0.01 13.30
CA GLU A 122 -12.16 0.90 12.85
C GLU A 122 -13.03 0.28 11.76
N LYS A 123 -12.44 -0.43 10.78
CA LYS A 123 -13.18 -1.06 9.69
C LYS A 123 -14.01 -2.27 10.16
N PHE A 124 -13.56 -2.98 11.18
CA PHE A 124 -14.13 -4.28 11.57
C PHE A 124 -14.70 -4.33 13.00
N ALA A 125 -14.68 -3.23 13.77
CA ALA A 125 -15.23 -3.17 15.13
C ALA A 125 -16.72 -3.54 15.22
N ASP A 126 -17.50 -3.32 14.15
CA ASP A 126 -18.92 -3.71 14.09
C ASP A 126 -19.14 -5.18 13.71
N THR A 127 -18.08 -5.89 13.29
CA THR A 127 -18.16 -7.26 12.80
C THR A 127 -17.53 -8.26 13.78
N TYR A 128 -16.48 -7.87 14.51
CA TYR A 128 -15.74 -8.77 15.39
C TYR A 128 -15.42 -8.12 16.73
N GLU A 129 -15.37 -8.95 17.79
CA GLU A 129 -14.63 -8.58 19.01
C GLU A 129 -13.13 -8.72 18.73
N MET A 130 -12.34 -7.71 19.05
CA MET A 130 -10.94 -7.70 18.59
C MET A 130 -9.97 -7.45 19.74
N CYS A 131 -8.87 -8.22 19.74
CA CYS A 131 -7.77 -8.02 20.66
C CYS A 131 -6.46 -7.83 19.90
N LEU A 132 -5.70 -6.79 20.27
CA LEU A 132 -4.35 -6.56 19.80
C LEU A 132 -3.36 -6.83 20.93
N LEU A 133 -2.39 -7.70 20.66
CA LEU A 133 -1.21 -7.83 21.52
C LEU A 133 -0.18 -6.79 21.08
N THR A 134 0.16 -5.88 22.00
CA THR A 134 1.18 -4.85 21.77
C THR A 134 1.75 -4.35 23.10
N PHE A 135 3.03 -3.99 23.13
CA PHE A 135 3.63 -3.26 24.24
C PHE A 135 3.54 -1.75 24.08
N ASP A 136 2.99 -1.26 22.96
CA ASP A 136 2.83 0.18 22.73
C ASP A 136 1.63 0.76 23.50
N VAL A 137 1.94 1.60 24.49
CA VAL A 137 0.97 2.36 25.29
C VAL A 137 0.11 3.29 24.41
N THR A 138 0.67 3.89 23.36
CA THR A 138 -0.05 4.83 22.49
C THR A 138 -1.12 4.10 21.68
N LEU A 139 -0.77 2.95 21.11
CA LEU A 139 -1.72 2.09 20.41
C LEU A 139 -2.80 1.53 21.34
N LYS A 140 -2.43 1.17 22.59
CA LYS A 140 -3.40 0.76 23.62
C LYS A 140 -4.40 1.87 23.96
N LEU A 141 -3.94 3.11 24.14
CA LEU A 141 -4.79 4.28 24.39
C LEU A 141 -5.77 4.51 23.23
N ARG A 142 -5.28 4.45 21.97
CA ARG A 142 -6.11 4.59 20.76
C ARG A 142 -7.20 3.52 20.68
N ILE A 143 -6.85 2.25 20.91
CA ILE A 143 -7.83 1.15 20.87
C ILE A 143 -8.84 1.29 22.01
N ARG A 144 -8.42 1.69 23.22
CA ARG A 144 -9.31 1.85 24.36
C ARG A 144 -10.31 3.00 24.17
N LEU A 145 -9.87 4.13 23.62
CA LEU A 145 -10.76 5.24 23.23
C LEU A 145 -11.74 4.81 22.13
N LEU A 146 -11.28 4.08 21.11
CA LEU A 146 -12.15 3.54 20.08
C LEU A 146 -13.20 2.58 20.66
N ALA A 147 -12.83 1.72 21.61
CA ALA A 147 -13.76 0.84 22.32
C ALA A 147 -14.85 1.64 23.05
N ARG A 148 -14.45 2.73 23.73
CA ARG A 148 -15.39 3.61 24.45
C ARG A 148 -16.33 4.35 23.49
N LYS A 149 -15.81 4.84 22.36
CA LYS A 149 -16.57 5.58 21.34
C LYS A 149 -17.57 4.70 20.60
N THR A 150 -17.20 3.44 20.33
CA THR A 150 -18.03 2.50 19.57
C THR A 150 -18.93 1.64 20.46
N GLY A 151 -18.65 1.55 21.76
CA GLY A 151 -19.33 0.63 22.68
C GLY A 151 -19.03 -0.84 22.41
N ARG A 152 -17.99 -1.13 21.60
CA ARG A 152 -17.61 -2.49 21.18
C ARG A 152 -16.50 -3.06 22.05
N ARG A 153 -16.43 -4.39 22.13
CA ARG A 153 -15.39 -5.11 22.88
C ARG A 153 -14.07 -5.16 22.10
N LEU A 154 -13.32 -4.06 22.17
CA LEU A 154 -11.98 -3.91 21.60
C LEU A 154 -10.97 -3.80 22.72
N VAL A 155 -9.94 -4.65 22.71
CA VAL A 155 -8.97 -4.78 23.80
C VAL A 155 -7.54 -4.71 23.28
N ALA A 156 -6.66 -4.04 24.01
CA ALA A 156 -5.23 -4.03 23.72
C ALA A 156 -4.46 -4.33 25.00
N GLY A 157 -3.50 -5.25 24.92
CA GLY A 157 -2.77 -5.75 26.08
C GLY A 157 -1.53 -6.53 25.68
N TYR A 158 -0.96 -7.28 26.62
CA TYR A 158 0.24 -8.08 26.37
C TYR A 158 0.18 -9.44 27.07
N PRO A 159 0.89 -10.46 26.57
CA PRO A 159 0.90 -11.77 27.20
C PRO A 159 1.67 -11.76 28.52
N THR A 160 1.11 -12.40 29.55
CA THR A 160 1.80 -12.74 30.79
C THR A 160 2.74 -13.93 30.57
N ARG A 161 3.61 -14.21 31.55
CA ARG A 161 4.48 -15.40 31.51
C ARG A 161 3.71 -16.72 31.44
N THR A 162 2.48 -16.74 31.94
CA THR A 162 1.58 -17.91 31.86
C THR A 162 0.87 -18.00 30.52
N GLY A 163 0.89 -16.96 29.68
CA GLY A 163 0.20 -16.90 28.39
C GLY A 163 -1.24 -16.37 28.47
N GLU A 164 -1.64 -15.79 29.60
CA GLU A 164 -2.88 -15.01 29.72
C GLU A 164 -2.65 -13.59 29.20
N LEU A 165 -3.72 -12.85 28.94
CA LEU A 165 -3.65 -11.46 28.50
C LEU A 165 -3.73 -10.52 29.70
N SER A 166 -2.72 -9.68 29.87
CA SER A 166 -2.75 -8.59 30.84
C SER A 166 -3.15 -7.29 30.15
N VAL A 167 -4.19 -6.64 30.69
CA VAL A 167 -4.74 -5.38 30.22
C VAL A 167 -4.67 -4.38 31.36
N GLU A 168 -4.05 -3.23 31.13
CA GLU A 168 -4.03 -2.15 32.12
C GLU A 168 -5.43 -1.57 32.39
N SER A 169 -5.68 -1.15 33.64
CA SER A 169 -6.88 -0.34 33.93
C SER A 169 -6.77 1.04 33.28
N ASP A 170 -7.90 1.75 33.11
CA ASP A 170 -7.91 3.08 32.47
C ASP A 170 -6.99 4.07 33.20
N ALA A 171 -6.96 4.03 34.53
CA ALA A 171 -6.08 4.88 35.36
C ALA A 171 -4.60 4.50 35.20
N GLU A 172 -4.28 3.21 35.18
CA GLU A 172 -2.90 2.73 35.00
C GLU A 172 -2.39 3.00 33.58
N LEU A 173 -3.24 2.84 32.57
CA LEU A 173 -2.90 3.15 31.19
C LEU A 173 -2.68 4.65 30.99
N TYR A 174 -3.53 5.49 31.60
CA TYR A 174 -3.36 6.94 31.60
C TYR A 174 -2.06 7.36 32.31
N ARG A 175 -1.78 6.80 33.50
CA ARG A 175 -0.51 7.03 34.22
C ARG A 175 0.70 6.67 33.37
N LYS A 176 0.71 5.48 32.76
CA LYS A 176 1.80 5.06 31.86
C LYS A 176 1.92 5.96 30.64
N GLY A 177 0.81 6.46 30.11
CA GLY A 177 0.80 7.43 29.02
C GLY A 177 1.41 8.77 29.45
N MET A 178 1.02 9.29 30.63
CA MET A 178 1.60 10.50 31.21
C MET A 178 3.09 10.34 31.52
N GLU A 179 3.53 9.20 32.03
CA GLU A 179 4.95 8.91 32.22
C GLU A 179 5.69 8.76 30.89
N LYS A 180 5.06 8.11 29.91
CA LYS A 180 5.59 8.02 28.55
C LYS A 180 5.77 9.41 27.94
N LEU A 181 4.82 10.31 28.18
CA LEU A 181 4.88 11.70 27.76
C LEU A 181 5.94 12.50 28.53
N ALA A 182 5.97 12.40 29.86
CA ALA A 182 6.90 13.12 30.73
C ALA A 182 8.35 12.70 30.50
N GLU A 183 8.59 11.39 30.34
CA GLU A 183 9.90 10.84 30.02
C GLU A 183 10.22 10.93 28.51
N ARG A 184 9.27 11.41 27.69
CA ARG A 184 9.35 11.43 26.22
C ARG A 184 9.82 10.09 25.65
N ARG A 185 9.30 8.98 26.21
CA ARG A 185 9.62 7.61 25.78
C ARG A 185 8.88 7.29 24.50
N GLY A 186 9.56 7.43 23.38
CA GLY A 186 8.97 7.30 22.05
C GLY A 186 9.36 8.52 21.24
N GLY A 187 8.99 8.55 19.97
CA GLY A 187 9.21 9.78 19.21
C GLY A 187 8.12 10.83 19.53
N GLU A 188 8.35 12.12 19.78
CA GLU A 188 7.71 13.33 19.21
C GLU A 188 6.70 13.12 18.05
N ARG A 189 6.78 12.17 17.08
CA ARG A 189 5.58 11.71 16.29
C ARG A 189 4.48 11.35 17.23
N GLU A 190 4.88 10.40 18.03
CA GLU A 190 4.13 9.66 18.99
C GLU A 190 3.79 10.58 20.14
N MET A 191 4.66 11.53 20.56
CA MET A 191 4.32 12.51 21.59
C MET A 191 3.33 13.57 21.08
N THR A 192 3.48 14.06 19.84
CA THR A 192 2.50 14.96 19.18
C THR A 192 1.15 14.28 18.96
N VAL A 193 1.13 12.94 18.87
CA VAL A 193 -0.11 12.15 18.90
C VAL A 193 -0.57 11.88 20.33
N LEU A 194 0.33 11.58 21.26
CA LEU A 194 0.05 11.13 22.63
C LEU A 194 -0.46 12.27 23.52
N GLU A 195 0.04 13.50 23.36
CA GLU A 195 -0.44 14.68 24.09
C GLU A 195 -1.94 14.95 23.88
N PRO A 196 -2.44 15.16 22.64
CA PRO A 196 -3.87 15.34 22.42
C PRO A 196 -4.66 14.07 22.75
N LEU A 197 -4.08 12.88 22.55
CA LEU A 197 -4.71 11.61 22.90
C LEU A 197 -4.91 11.47 24.42
N LEU A 198 -3.94 11.87 25.24
CA LEU A 198 -4.05 11.86 26.70
C LEU A 198 -5.05 12.92 27.18
N ALA A 199 -5.07 14.10 26.57
CA ALA A 199 -6.09 15.11 26.87
C ALA A 199 -7.51 14.57 26.57
N GLU A 200 -7.71 13.92 25.42
CA GLU A 200 -8.98 13.25 25.11
C GLU A 200 -9.28 12.11 26.08
N PHE A 201 -8.30 11.25 26.37
CA PHE A 201 -8.45 10.13 27.32
C PHE A 201 -8.86 10.63 28.71
N ARG A 202 -8.24 11.70 29.16
CA ARG A 202 -8.55 12.36 30.42
C ARG A 202 -9.96 12.92 30.47
N GLN A 203 -10.40 13.58 29.40
CA GLN A 203 -11.75 14.10 29.30
C GLN A 203 -12.79 12.98 29.29
N VAL A 204 -12.54 11.91 28.52
CA VAL A 204 -13.49 10.80 28.32
C VAL A 204 -13.63 9.93 29.57
N PHE A 205 -12.54 9.76 30.34
CA PHE A 205 -12.51 8.90 31.53
C PHE A 205 -12.45 9.66 32.86
N GLY A 206 -12.36 11.00 32.85
CA GLY A 206 -12.61 11.89 33.99
C GLY A 206 -11.45 12.04 34.99
N PHE A 207 -10.29 12.56 34.56
CA PHE A 207 -9.16 12.92 35.44
C PHE A 207 -8.98 14.49 35.49
N ASP A 208 -8.48 15.15 36.56
CA ASP A 208 -8.42 16.65 36.73
C ASP A 208 -7.00 17.33 36.62
N GLU A 209 -6.89 18.64 36.23
CA GLU A 209 -5.69 19.39 35.70
C GLU A 209 -5.07 20.38 36.74
N GLY A 210 -3.75 20.63 36.67
CA GLY A 210 -3.08 21.78 37.30
C GLY A 210 -2.11 22.56 36.36
N ALA A 211 -2.46 23.83 36.09
CA ALA A 211 -1.67 25.03 35.69
C ALA A 211 -1.08 25.27 34.25
N SER A 212 -1.71 26.27 33.59
CA SER A 212 -1.53 27.11 32.35
C SER A 212 -0.17 27.85 32.09
N PRO A 213 0.09 28.65 30.99
CA PRO A 213 -0.79 29.71 30.39
C PRO A 213 -0.83 29.97 28.85
N LYS A 214 -1.85 30.77 28.45
CA LYS A 214 -2.46 31.06 27.10
C LYS A 214 -1.79 32.17 26.24
N PRO A 215 -2.07 32.27 24.91
CA PRO A 215 -1.59 33.34 24.02
C PRO A 215 -2.58 34.50 23.76
N ARG A 216 -2.03 35.70 23.48
CA ARG A 216 -2.73 36.93 23.06
C ARG A 216 -2.78 37.04 21.52
N ALA A 217 -3.90 37.52 21.00
CA ALA A 217 -4.13 37.82 19.58
C ALA A 217 -3.62 39.22 19.19
N THR A 218 -3.09 39.36 17.98
CA THR A 218 -3.16 40.64 17.23
C THR A 218 -3.09 40.41 15.72
N THR A 219 -4.02 41.06 15.03
CA THR A 219 -4.22 41.18 13.58
C THR A 219 -3.16 42.08 12.96
N LEU A 220 -2.56 41.70 11.81
CA LEU A 220 -2.03 42.65 10.82
C LEU A 220 -2.07 42.04 9.41
N LEU A 221 -2.83 42.69 8.53
CA LEU A 221 -2.75 42.56 7.08
C LEU A 221 -1.44 43.19 6.58
N ALA A 222 -0.62 42.45 5.83
CA ALA A 222 0.45 43.04 5.03
C ALA A 222 0.72 42.24 3.74
N LYS A 223 0.43 42.92 2.62
CA LYS A 223 0.92 42.82 1.24
C LYS A 223 1.62 41.52 0.77
N ARG A 224 1.03 40.93 -0.27
CA ARG A 224 1.67 40.03 -1.23
C ARG A 224 3.00 40.64 -1.72
N ARG A 225 4.09 39.89 -1.56
CA ARG A 225 5.28 40.02 -2.39
C ARG A 225 5.25 38.87 -3.39
N ASP A 226 5.19 39.20 -4.67
CA ASP A 226 5.53 38.28 -5.74
C ASP A 226 6.97 37.81 -5.51
N ALA A 227 7.16 36.50 -5.44
CA ALA A 227 8.48 35.91 -5.36
C ALA A 227 9.14 36.01 -6.73
N GLN A 228 10.05 36.98 -6.81
CA GLN A 228 11.01 37.22 -7.88
C GLN A 228 11.77 35.91 -8.18
N VAL A 229 11.73 35.45 -9.43
CA VAL A 229 12.58 34.36 -9.95
C VAL A 229 14.01 34.89 -9.99
N SER A 230 14.83 34.55 -8.98
CA SER A 230 16.26 34.82 -9.02
C SER A 230 16.93 33.95 -10.09
N GLY A 231 17.79 34.55 -10.91
CA GLY A 231 18.52 33.90 -12.00
C GLY A 231 19.46 32.81 -11.52
N VAL A 232 18.92 31.60 -11.44
CA VAL A 232 19.65 30.38 -11.07
C VAL A 232 20.04 29.65 -12.36
N VAL A 233 21.34 29.41 -12.56
CA VAL A 233 21.85 28.66 -13.72
C VAL A 233 21.37 27.20 -13.63
N PRO A 234 20.80 26.59 -14.68
CA PRO A 234 20.37 25.19 -14.69
C PRO A 234 21.50 24.19 -14.43
N PHE A 235 21.18 22.95 -14.05
CA PHE A 235 22.18 21.87 -13.97
C PHE A 235 22.65 21.50 -15.39
N SER A 236 23.80 20.84 -15.53
CA SER A 236 24.29 20.42 -16.84
C SER A 236 23.36 19.39 -17.48
N ALA A 237 22.89 19.68 -18.70
CA ALA A 237 22.12 18.73 -19.51
C ALA A 237 23.01 17.64 -20.15
N ASP A 238 24.32 17.90 -20.26
CA ASP A 238 25.30 17.03 -20.95
C ASP A 238 26.16 16.23 -19.96
N ALA A 239 25.76 16.16 -18.69
CA ALA A 239 26.49 15.42 -17.67
C ALA A 239 26.52 13.92 -18.01
N LYS A 240 27.73 13.35 -18.00
CA LYS A 240 27.93 11.90 -18.14
C LYS A 240 27.44 11.19 -16.89
N ILE A 241 26.93 9.96 -17.06
CA ILE A 241 26.51 9.13 -15.94
C ILE A 241 27.65 8.98 -14.94
N LYS A 242 27.33 9.20 -13.67
CA LYS A 242 28.23 8.95 -12.55
C LYS A 242 28.39 7.43 -12.36
N GLY A 243 29.52 7.01 -11.80
CA GLY A 243 29.86 5.59 -11.61
C GLY A 243 28.91 4.86 -10.66
N GLY A 244 29.31 3.69 -10.17
CA GLY A 244 28.52 2.95 -9.19
C GLY A 244 28.33 3.75 -7.90
N ASP A 245 27.13 3.71 -7.33
CA ASP A 245 26.85 4.31 -6.03
C ASP A 245 27.49 3.50 -4.91
N SER A 246 27.82 4.16 -3.80
CA SER A 246 28.46 3.54 -2.65
C SER A 246 27.81 3.99 -1.35
N LEU A 247 27.74 3.07 -0.38
CA LEU A 247 27.24 3.37 0.95
C LEU A 247 28.27 4.23 1.69
N LEU A 248 27.78 5.30 2.31
CA LEU A 248 28.58 6.10 3.22
C LEU A 248 28.55 5.45 4.62
N PRO A 249 29.70 5.39 5.31
CA PRO A 249 29.72 4.95 6.70
C PRO A 249 28.94 5.98 7.54
N VAL A 250 27.96 5.48 8.28
CA VAL A 250 27.23 6.27 9.27
C VAL A 250 27.18 5.50 10.58
N GLY A 251 27.82 6.06 11.60
CA GLY A 251 27.78 5.57 12.97
C GLY A 251 26.34 5.55 13.48
N THR A 252 25.73 6.73 13.59
CA THR A 252 24.39 6.89 14.18
C THR A 252 23.49 7.75 13.31
N LEU A 253 22.30 7.23 12.97
CA LEU A 253 21.27 8.03 12.31
C LEU A 253 20.54 8.84 13.39
N PRO A 254 20.35 10.15 13.20
CA PRO A 254 19.53 10.96 14.07
C PRO A 254 18.12 10.39 14.13
N ILE A 255 17.64 10.22 15.35
CA ILE A 255 16.23 10.01 15.59
C ILE A 255 15.65 11.33 16.07
N GLU A 256 14.37 11.30 16.23
CA GLU A 256 13.67 12.37 16.86
C GLU A 256 14.20 12.75 18.25
N GLY A 257 14.18 14.03 18.59
CA GLY A 257 14.87 14.54 19.78
C GLY A 257 16.39 14.58 19.67
N SER A 258 17.00 14.04 18.59
CA SER A 258 18.45 14.18 18.36
C SER A 258 18.78 15.59 17.90
N LEU A 259 19.91 16.11 18.38
CA LEU A 259 20.49 17.31 17.80
C LEU A 259 21.02 16.95 16.41
N VAL A 260 20.60 17.72 15.40
CA VAL A 260 21.17 17.63 14.07
C VAL A 260 21.78 18.95 13.67
N HIS A 261 22.88 18.86 12.94
CA HIS A 261 23.47 20.01 12.29
C HIS A 261 22.93 20.09 10.87
N TRP A 262 22.42 21.24 10.48
CA TRP A 262 22.00 21.48 9.11
C TRP A 262 22.88 22.53 8.47
N ALA A 263 23.13 22.36 7.18
CA ALA A 263 23.88 23.30 6.36
C ALA A 263 23.12 23.58 5.08
N SER A 264 22.70 24.83 4.91
CA SER A 264 22.24 25.36 3.63
C SER A 264 23.41 25.99 2.86
N ALA A 265 23.13 26.58 1.69
CA ALA A 265 24.14 27.28 0.91
C ALA A 265 24.81 28.45 1.68
N ASN A 266 24.05 29.16 2.52
CA ASN A 266 24.50 30.42 3.13
C ASN A 266 24.52 30.39 4.66
N GLU A 267 23.81 29.44 5.25
CA GLU A 267 23.61 29.36 6.69
C GLU A 267 23.84 27.94 7.16
N ARG A 268 24.37 27.82 8.38
CA ARG A 268 24.44 26.56 9.10
C ARG A 268 23.87 26.78 10.48
N GLY A 269 23.33 25.72 11.05
CA GLY A 269 22.83 25.75 12.40
C GLY A 269 22.64 24.36 12.92
N SER A 270 22.04 24.28 14.08
CA SER A 270 21.58 23.03 14.63
C SER A 270 20.18 23.20 15.17
N PHE A 271 19.42 22.13 15.13
CA PHE A 271 18.17 22.04 15.86
C PHE A 271 17.93 20.61 16.28
N VAL A 272 17.09 20.46 17.29
CA VAL A 272 16.59 19.17 17.73
C VAL A 272 15.50 18.74 16.74
N LEU A 273 15.68 17.59 16.10
CA LEU A 273 14.67 17.03 15.20
C LEU A 273 13.33 16.95 15.94
N GLY A 274 12.31 17.56 15.36
CA GLY A 274 10.95 17.56 15.85
C GLY A 274 10.26 16.20 15.64
N ALA A 275 8.95 16.16 15.90
CA ALA A 275 8.09 15.00 15.67
C ALA A 275 8.46 14.30 14.39
N LEU A 276 8.73 13.01 14.44
CA LEU A 276 8.72 12.18 13.24
C LEU A 276 7.37 12.64 12.48
N LEU A 277 7.27 12.73 11.14
CA LEU A 277 5.97 12.87 10.40
C LEU A 277 5.54 11.68 9.48
N GLY A 278 6.42 11.10 8.65
CA GLY A 278 6.24 9.78 7.99
C GLY A 278 7.56 8.98 7.81
N THR A 279 7.54 7.67 7.66
CA THR A 279 8.66 6.77 7.29
C THR A 279 8.30 6.08 5.98
N GLY A 280 9.24 6.11 5.04
CA GLY A 280 9.14 5.46 3.75
C GLY A 280 9.98 4.18 3.71
N GLY A 281 10.19 3.68 2.50
CA GLY A 281 11.12 2.58 2.25
C GLY A 281 12.60 2.97 2.30
N GLU A 282 12.90 4.27 2.31
CA GLU A 282 14.26 4.81 2.12
C GLU A 282 14.69 5.80 3.23
N GLY A 283 13.87 5.95 4.27
CA GLY A 283 14.12 6.91 5.34
C GLY A 283 12.87 7.38 6.07
N SER A 284 13.07 8.35 6.97
CA SER A 284 12.08 8.90 7.88
C SER A 284 12.06 10.42 7.78
N VAL A 285 10.89 11.01 7.63
CA VAL A 285 10.64 12.45 7.56
C VAL A 285 10.25 12.94 8.94
N TYR A 286 10.96 13.88 9.55
CA TYR A 286 10.69 14.50 10.85
C TYR A 286 10.18 15.91 10.68
N GLU A 287 9.67 16.51 11.73
CA GLU A 287 9.29 17.90 11.81
C GLU A 287 10.58 18.71 11.96
N GLY A 288 10.72 19.71 11.12
CA GLY A 288 11.80 20.66 11.20
C GLY A 288 11.33 21.95 11.87
N GLN A 289 12.20 22.96 11.86
CA GLN A 289 11.82 24.30 12.30
C GLN A 289 11.02 25.04 11.23
N ARG A 290 10.17 26.00 11.64
CA ARG A 290 9.51 26.97 10.75
C ARG A 290 8.76 26.36 9.56
N ASN A 291 7.88 25.37 9.82
CA ASN A 291 7.04 24.68 8.81
C ASN A 291 7.85 23.90 7.74
N THR A 292 9.04 23.44 8.10
CA THR A 292 9.82 22.49 7.31
C THR A 292 9.68 21.07 7.86
N VAL A 293 10.15 20.10 7.10
CA VAL A 293 10.29 18.71 7.50
C VAL A 293 11.71 18.25 7.17
N VAL A 294 12.18 17.20 7.83
CA VAL A 294 13.56 16.71 7.72
C VAL A 294 13.56 15.25 7.33
N LYS A 295 13.98 14.90 6.12
CA LYS A 295 14.16 13.50 5.74
C LYS A 295 15.52 13.01 6.23
N ILE A 296 15.54 12.05 7.14
CA ILE A 296 16.71 11.26 7.51
C ILE A 296 16.66 9.94 6.74
N LEU A 297 17.71 9.62 5.99
CA LEU A 297 17.78 8.43 5.15
C LEU A 297 18.01 7.18 6.00
N ASP A 298 17.46 6.04 5.59
CA ASP A 298 17.82 4.75 6.20
C ASP A 298 19.30 4.42 5.90
N LYS A 299 19.95 3.58 6.73
CA LYS A 299 21.40 3.35 6.64
C LYS A 299 21.84 2.82 5.27
N ASP A 300 21.03 1.97 4.67
CA ASP A 300 21.22 1.40 3.32
C ASP A 300 20.90 2.40 2.19
N HIS A 301 20.42 3.59 2.54
CA HIS A 301 20.11 4.69 1.64
C HIS A 301 20.95 5.94 1.93
N VAL A 302 21.88 5.90 2.90
CA VAL A 302 22.91 6.94 3.00
C VAL A 302 24.02 6.61 2.02
N THR A 303 23.89 7.10 0.80
CA THR A 303 24.84 6.84 -0.28
C THR A 303 25.57 8.09 -0.72
N GLN A 304 26.73 7.91 -1.35
CA GLN A 304 27.50 9.01 -1.91
C GLN A 304 26.67 9.78 -2.94
N HIS A 305 25.95 9.08 -3.84
CA HIS A 305 25.09 9.77 -4.82
C HIS A 305 23.97 10.56 -4.17
N ARG A 306 23.31 10.03 -3.13
CA ARG A 306 22.24 10.77 -2.45
C ARG A 306 22.78 12.01 -1.73
N LYS A 307 23.94 11.90 -1.07
CA LYS A 307 24.63 13.05 -0.47
C LYS A 307 24.91 14.13 -1.52
N GLU A 308 25.57 13.76 -2.61
CA GLU A 308 25.98 14.71 -3.65
C GLU A 308 24.78 15.35 -4.35
N LYS A 309 23.71 14.59 -4.63
CA LYS A 309 22.46 15.14 -5.16
C LYS A 309 21.80 16.14 -4.21
N VAL A 310 21.73 15.82 -2.92
CA VAL A 310 21.20 16.73 -1.90
C VAL A 310 22.07 17.99 -1.81
N ASP A 311 23.39 17.85 -1.76
CA ASP A 311 24.34 18.97 -1.73
C ASP A 311 24.11 19.91 -2.93
N LEU A 312 23.95 19.35 -4.14
CA LEU A 312 23.66 20.10 -5.37
C LEU A 312 22.32 20.84 -5.29
N LEU A 313 21.25 20.17 -4.86
CA LEU A 313 19.91 20.78 -4.74
C LEU A 313 19.88 21.91 -3.70
N VAL A 314 20.57 21.73 -2.57
CA VAL A 314 20.70 22.73 -1.51
C VAL A 314 21.49 23.94 -1.98
N HIS A 315 22.65 23.73 -2.61
CA HIS A 315 23.48 24.83 -3.14
C HIS A 315 22.74 25.61 -4.23
N ARG A 316 21.95 24.91 -5.06
CA ARG A 316 21.18 25.54 -6.13
C ARG A 316 20.01 26.36 -5.61
N GLY A 317 19.47 26.01 -4.45
CA GLY A 317 18.38 26.76 -3.81
C GLY A 317 17.05 26.64 -4.57
N ILE A 318 16.68 25.42 -4.98
CA ILE A 318 15.43 25.16 -5.71
C ILE A 318 14.21 25.56 -4.86
N ARG A 319 13.43 26.53 -5.34
CA ARG A 319 12.27 27.07 -4.63
C ARG A 319 11.07 27.19 -5.56
N SER A 320 10.06 26.35 -5.34
CA SER A 320 8.71 26.52 -5.85
C SER A 320 7.71 26.09 -4.79
N MET A 321 6.50 26.67 -4.77
CA MET A 321 5.49 26.36 -3.76
C MET A 321 5.10 24.88 -3.78
N GLY A 322 5.01 24.27 -4.96
CA GLY A 322 4.65 22.87 -5.14
C GLY A 322 5.84 21.91 -5.19
N VAL A 323 7.06 22.33 -4.85
CA VAL A 323 8.25 21.47 -4.90
C VAL A 323 8.89 21.36 -3.52
N CYS A 324 8.90 20.15 -2.97
CA CYS A 324 9.53 19.87 -1.67
C CYS A 324 11.01 19.49 -1.86
N ALA A 325 11.80 20.40 -2.42
CA ALA A 325 13.23 20.19 -2.65
C ALA A 325 14.06 20.34 -1.36
N PRO A 326 15.24 19.71 -1.27
CA PRO A 326 16.20 19.93 -0.20
C PRO A 326 16.60 21.40 -0.10
N SER A 327 16.49 21.95 1.11
CA SER A 327 16.82 23.33 1.47
C SER A 327 18.03 23.43 2.39
N ALA A 328 18.36 22.34 3.09
CA ALA A 328 19.60 22.18 3.83
C ALA A 328 20.00 20.70 3.91
N VAL A 329 21.29 20.43 3.92
CA VAL A 329 21.90 19.12 4.16
C VAL A 329 21.90 18.88 5.66
N VAL A 330 21.60 17.66 6.11
CA VAL A 330 21.56 17.31 7.52
C VAL A 330 22.68 16.33 7.85
N HIS A 331 23.38 16.64 8.94
CA HIS A 331 24.45 15.87 9.53
C HIS A 331 24.10 15.48 10.96
N ASN A 332 24.58 14.32 11.39
CA ASN A 332 24.53 13.95 12.79
C ASN A 332 25.60 14.71 13.61
N GLU A 333 25.64 14.48 14.92
CA GLU A 333 26.62 15.09 15.83
C GLU A 333 28.07 14.74 15.50
N SER A 334 28.30 13.61 14.83
CA SER A 334 29.62 13.20 14.34
C SER A 334 30.00 13.86 13.01
N GLY A 335 29.14 14.72 12.45
CA GLY A 335 29.36 15.40 11.17
C GLY A 335 29.12 14.53 9.94
N GLU A 336 28.53 13.35 10.08
CA GLU A 336 28.23 12.43 8.98
C GLU A 336 26.93 12.85 8.28
N PHE A 337 26.88 12.78 6.94
CA PHE A 337 25.67 13.03 6.18
C PHE A 337 24.61 11.97 6.49
N VAL A 338 23.37 12.42 6.76
CA VAL A 338 22.28 11.52 7.17
C VAL A 338 20.94 11.89 6.57
N GLY A 339 20.81 13.04 5.91
CA GLY A 339 19.51 13.49 5.41
C GLY A 339 19.48 14.93 4.92
N TYR A 340 18.28 15.50 4.86
CA TYR A 340 18.07 16.87 4.40
C TYR A 340 16.78 17.50 4.94
N VAL A 341 16.75 18.82 5.04
CA VAL A 341 15.56 19.62 5.37
C VAL A 341 14.84 19.99 4.08
N MET A 342 13.51 19.93 4.04
CA MET A 342 12.68 20.34 2.90
C MET A 342 11.37 21.02 3.37
N PRO A 343 10.69 21.80 2.52
CA PRO A 343 9.37 22.35 2.84
C PRO A 343 8.34 21.25 3.16
N ARG A 344 7.38 21.54 4.03
CA ARG A 344 6.26 20.63 4.31
C ARG A 344 5.24 20.65 3.16
N ALA A 345 5.03 19.50 2.52
CA ALA A 345 3.92 19.33 1.58
C ALA A 345 2.57 19.46 2.30
N ALA A 346 1.58 20.05 1.62
CA ALA A 346 0.20 20.14 2.11
C ALA A 346 -0.73 19.17 1.37
N GLY A 347 -1.88 18.89 1.98
CA GLY A 347 -2.94 18.13 1.33
C GLY A 347 -2.79 16.61 1.48
N ARG A 348 -3.25 15.87 0.47
CA ARG A 348 -3.44 14.42 0.49
C ARG A 348 -2.77 13.77 -0.72
N GLU A 349 -2.20 12.59 -0.52
CA GLU A 349 -1.55 11.79 -1.57
C GLU A 349 -2.54 11.40 -2.69
N PHE A 350 -2.12 11.53 -3.96
CA PHE A 350 -2.97 11.22 -5.13
C PHE A 350 -3.47 9.76 -5.10
N GLN A 351 -2.58 8.82 -4.79
CA GLN A 351 -2.88 7.38 -4.77
C GLN A 351 -4.04 7.04 -3.82
N ARG A 352 -4.11 7.71 -2.67
CA ARG A 352 -5.14 7.49 -1.64
C ARG A 352 -6.41 8.30 -1.88
N THR A 353 -6.37 9.30 -2.77
CA THR A 353 -7.46 10.27 -2.97
C THR A 353 -7.95 10.29 -4.40
N ILE A 354 -7.37 11.13 -5.28
CA ILE A 354 -7.81 11.33 -6.68
C ILE A 354 -7.96 9.99 -7.41
N PHE A 355 -7.07 9.02 -7.15
CA PHE A 355 -7.06 7.74 -7.87
C PHE A 355 -7.96 6.67 -7.24
N ASN A 356 -8.75 7.04 -6.23
CA ASN A 356 -9.78 6.19 -5.63
C ASN A 356 -11.13 6.91 -5.72
N PRO A 357 -12.02 6.54 -6.65
CA PRO A 357 -13.28 7.27 -6.88
C PRO A 357 -14.17 7.44 -5.64
N LYS A 358 -14.15 6.48 -4.71
CA LYS A 358 -14.90 6.59 -3.45
C LYS A 358 -14.29 7.66 -2.55
N ARG A 359 -12.98 7.56 -2.28
CA ARG A 359 -12.28 8.52 -1.42
C ARG A 359 -12.18 9.90 -2.05
N PHE A 360 -12.08 10.01 -3.37
CA PHE A 360 -12.13 11.28 -4.09
C PHE A 360 -13.45 12.00 -3.82
N LYS A 361 -14.60 11.31 -3.94
CA LYS A 361 -15.91 11.89 -3.62
C LYS A 361 -16.06 12.28 -2.16
N GLU A 362 -15.47 11.51 -1.24
CA GLU A 362 -15.49 11.81 0.20
C GLU A 362 -14.60 13.01 0.55
N ALA A 363 -13.38 13.06 0.01
CA ALA A 363 -12.41 14.12 0.30
C ALA A 363 -12.77 15.44 -0.40
N PHE A 364 -13.30 15.36 -1.62
CA PHE A 364 -13.55 16.51 -2.49
C PHE A 364 -14.98 16.49 -3.07
N PRO A 365 -16.04 16.49 -2.23
CA PRO A 365 -17.43 16.26 -2.68
C PRO A 365 -17.96 17.33 -3.63
N LYS A 366 -17.36 18.53 -3.62
CA LYS A 366 -17.76 19.66 -4.46
C LYS A 366 -16.93 19.80 -5.73
N TRP A 367 -15.89 18.98 -5.90
CA TRP A 367 -15.02 19.09 -7.06
C TRP A 367 -15.73 18.64 -8.32
N ARG A 368 -15.49 19.42 -9.36
CA ARG A 368 -15.93 19.22 -10.73
C ARG A 368 -14.72 18.93 -11.61
N LYS A 369 -14.98 18.62 -12.88
CA LYS A 369 -13.93 18.28 -13.84
C LYS A 369 -12.91 19.40 -14.00
N GLN A 370 -13.34 20.65 -13.95
CA GLN A 370 -12.45 21.81 -13.94
C GLN A 370 -11.41 21.72 -12.82
N ASP A 371 -11.75 21.18 -11.64
CA ASP A 371 -10.81 21.11 -10.53
C ASP A 371 -9.74 20.04 -10.78
N LEU A 372 -10.08 18.94 -11.48
CA LEU A 372 -9.08 17.97 -11.96
C LEU A 372 -8.20 18.55 -13.07
N VAL A 373 -8.76 19.40 -13.94
CA VAL A 373 -7.99 20.14 -14.95
C VAL A 373 -7.02 21.12 -14.28
N ASP A 374 -7.46 21.82 -13.22
CA ASP A 374 -6.62 22.71 -12.42
C ASP A 374 -5.47 21.93 -11.75
N VAL A 375 -5.72 20.73 -11.23
CA VAL A 375 -4.68 19.84 -10.68
C VAL A 375 -3.68 19.42 -11.76
N CYS A 376 -4.13 19.08 -12.97
CA CYS A 376 -3.22 18.77 -14.08
C CYS A 376 -2.34 19.97 -14.45
N ILE A 377 -2.90 21.18 -14.50
CA ILE A 377 -2.16 22.42 -14.77
C ILE A 377 -1.10 22.65 -13.69
N ALA A 378 -1.48 22.57 -12.41
CA ALA A 378 -0.56 22.76 -11.29
C ALA A 378 0.58 21.73 -11.32
N PHE A 379 0.29 20.45 -11.58
CA PHE A 379 1.31 19.42 -11.75
C PHE A 379 2.28 19.75 -12.90
N LEU A 380 1.75 20.18 -14.05
CA LEU A 380 2.58 20.52 -15.22
C LEU A 380 3.47 21.74 -14.98
N GLU A 381 2.98 22.75 -14.27
CA GLU A 381 3.76 23.94 -13.93
C GLU A 381 4.96 23.59 -13.04
N GLU A 382 4.80 22.68 -12.06
CA GLU A 382 5.91 22.20 -11.23
C GLU A 382 6.91 21.32 -12.01
N VAL A 383 6.42 20.48 -12.94
CA VAL A 383 7.29 19.68 -13.83
C VAL A 383 8.11 20.59 -14.76
N ILE A 384 7.49 21.58 -15.38
CA ILE A 384 8.18 22.56 -16.25
C ILE A 384 9.24 23.31 -15.46
N PHE A 385 8.92 23.73 -14.24
CA PHE A 385 9.88 24.39 -13.35
C PHE A 385 11.12 23.51 -13.09
N LEU A 386 10.94 22.22 -12.77
CA LEU A 386 12.05 21.29 -12.55
C LEU A 386 12.85 21.00 -13.83
N HIS A 387 12.16 20.81 -14.97
CA HIS A 387 12.80 20.59 -16.27
C HIS A 387 13.65 21.79 -16.70
N ALA A 388 13.20 23.01 -16.45
CA ALA A 388 13.96 24.23 -16.73
C ALA A 388 15.28 24.31 -15.92
N GLN A 389 15.38 23.55 -14.83
CA GLN A 389 16.59 23.42 -14.02
C GLN A 389 17.44 22.19 -14.42
N ASN A 390 17.05 21.46 -15.48
CA ASN A 390 17.63 20.18 -15.90
C ASN A 390 17.55 19.08 -14.83
N ILE A 391 16.43 19.04 -14.10
CA ILE A 391 16.09 17.99 -13.13
C ILE A 391 15.00 17.11 -13.73
N LEU A 392 15.20 15.79 -13.71
CA LEU A 392 14.16 14.80 -14.03
C LEU A 392 13.69 14.10 -12.74
N LEU A 393 12.39 13.93 -12.59
CA LEU A 393 11.77 13.27 -11.44
C LEU A 393 12.13 11.77 -11.38
N GLY A 394 12.14 11.11 -12.54
CA GLY A 394 12.49 9.71 -12.72
C GLY A 394 11.43 8.70 -12.26
N ASP A 395 10.88 8.86 -11.05
CA ASP A 395 9.77 8.04 -10.51
C ASP A 395 8.51 8.89 -10.29
N ILE A 396 7.95 9.41 -11.40
CA ILE A 396 6.62 10.02 -11.38
C ILE A 396 5.60 8.94 -11.02
N ASN A 397 5.04 9.05 -9.82
CA ASN A 397 4.14 8.06 -9.23
C ASN A 397 3.15 8.78 -8.31
N PRO A 398 1.86 8.40 -8.26
CA PRO A 398 0.87 9.02 -7.38
C PRO A 398 1.18 8.97 -5.89
N LYS A 399 2.17 8.19 -5.44
CA LYS A 399 2.69 8.23 -4.06
C LYS A 399 3.57 9.45 -3.77
N ASN A 400 4.21 9.99 -4.80
CA ASN A 400 5.13 11.13 -4.72
C ASN A 400 4.45 12.47 -5.06
N LEU A 401 3.11 12.47 -5.15
CA LEU A 401 2.30 13.65 -5.43
C LEU A 401 1.21 13.84 -4.37
N MET A 402 1.07 15.06 -3.88
CA MET A 402 0.02 15.45 -2.95
C MET A 402 -0.80 16.60 -3.53
N VAL A 403 -2.08 16.66 -3.18
CA VAL A 403 -3.00 17.74 -3.58
C VAL A 403 -3.75 18.30 -2.37
N ASP A 404 -3.90 19.62 -2.30
CA ASP A 404 -4.73 20.26 -1.29
C ASP A 404 -6.10 20.73 -1.83
N ASP A 405 -6.95 21.23 -0.93
CA ASP A 405 -8.30 21.72 -1.28
C ASP A 405 -8.28 22.92 -2.24
N LYS A 406 -7.13 23.58 -2.39
CA LYS A 406 -6.89 24.69 -3.32
C LYS A 406 -6.36 24.23 -4.67
N LYS A 407 -6.31 22.92 -4.93
CA LYS A 407 -5.80 22.27 -6.14
C LYS A 407 -4.31 22.52 -6.40
N ARG A 408 -3.56 22.87 -5.36
CA ARG A 408 -2.09 22.96 -5.45
C ARG A 408 -1.52 21.56 -5.40
N VAL A 409 -0.53 21.30 -6.23
CA VAL A 409 0.18 20.02 -6.29
C VAL A 409 1.53 20.16 -5.63
N PHE A 410 1.89 19.18 -4.80
CA PHE A 410 3.18 19.10 -4.14
C PHE A 410 3.91 17.84 -4.59
N ILE A 411 5.09 18.01 -5.18
CA ILE A 411 6.01 16.94 -5.55
C ILE A 411 6.99 16.71 -4.39
N ILE A 412 7.09 15.46 -3.95
CA ILE A 412 7.97 15.03 -2.85
C ILE A 412 9.01 14.01 -3.35
N ASP A 413 9.89 13.59 -2.44
CA ASP A 413 10.90 12.54 -2.67
C ASP A 413 12.04 12.93 -3.63
N ALA A 414 12.62 14.12 -3.37
CA ALA A 414 13.58 14.77 -4.26
C ALA A 414 14.98 14.14 -4.33
N ASP A 415 15.32 13.27 -3.38
CA ASP A 415 16.60 12.54 -3.34
C ASP A 415 16.67 11.38 -4.33
N SER A 416 15.52 10.97 -4.90
CA SER A 416 15.49 9.99 -5.99
C SER A 416 15.68 10.64 -7.36
N TRP A 417 15.54 11.95 -7.51
CA TRP A 417 15.61 12.66 -8.80
C TRP A 417 16.95 12.47 -9.51
N GLN A 418 16.94 12.68 -10.82
CA GLN A 418 18.10 12.67 -11.69
C GLN A 418 18.54 14.10 -12.01
N LEU A 419 19.83 14.38 -11.79
CA LEU A 419 20.50 15.65 -12.11
C LEU A 419 22.02 15.43 -12.18
N GLU A 420 22.76 16.27 -12.91
CA GLU A 420 24.25 16.29 -12.93
C GLU A 420 24.93 14.92 -13.11
N GLY A 421 24.31 14.05 -13.92
CA GLY A 421 24.83 12.72 -14.21
C GLY A 421 24.51 11.66 -13.14
N TYR A 422 23.85 12.02 -12.04
CA TYR A 422 23.35 11.07 -11.05
C TYR A 422 22.03 10.46 -11.52
N PRO A 423 21.94 9.13 -11.71
CA PRO A 423 20.71 8.48 -12.15
C PRO A 423 19.65 8.43 -11.03
N CYS A 424 18.40 8.25 -11.44
CA CYS A 424 17.30 7.93 -10.53
C CYS A 424 17.14 6.40 -10.47
N PRO A 425 17.46 5.73 -9.34
CA PRO A 425 17.59 4.26 -9.28
C PRO A 425 16.26 3.51 -9.12
N VAL A 426 15.15 4.23 -8.92
CA VAL A 426 13.81 3.68 -8.70
C VAL A 426 12.91 3.97 -9.88
N GLY A 427 11.82 3.20 -10.02
CA GLY A 427 10.83 3.44 -11.06
C GLY A 427 9.61 2.55 -10.91
N THR A 428 8.44 3.13 -11.11
CA THR A 428 7.16 2.43 -11.04
C THR A 428 6.77 1.87 -12.41
N PRO A 429 6.64 0.55 -12.61
CA PRO A 429 6.47 -0.07 -13.93
C PRO A 429 5.34 0.51 -14.80
N MET A 430 4.22 0.92 -14.19
CA MET A 430 3.09 1.50 -14.93
C MET A 430 3.36 2.92 -15.46
N PHE A 431 4.38 3.61 -14.95
CA PHE A 431 4.83 4.93 -15.41
C PHE A 431 6.15 4.85 -16.21
N THR A 432 6.73 3.66 -16.34
CA THR A 432 7.99 3.46 -17.05
C THR A 432 7.75 3.38 -18.56
N ALA A 433 8.42 4.25 -19.32
CA ALA A 433 8.38 4.25 -20.78
C ALA A 433 8.83 2.89 -21.36
N PRO A 434 8.30 2.46 -22.52
CA PRO A 434 8.68 1.20 -23.15
C PRO A 434 10.19 1.00 -23.33
N SER A 435 10.93 2.08 -23.58
CA SER A 435 12.40 2.13 -23.74
C SER A 435 13.18 1.73 -22.48
N LEU A 436 12.57 1.85 -21.30
CA LEU A 436 13.20 1.59 -19.99
C LEU A 436 12.69 0.31 -19.32
N LEU A 437 11.78 -0.44 -19.94
CA LEU A 437 11.22 -1.65 -19.35
C LEU A 437 12.24 -2.80 -19.39
N GLY A 438 12.57 -3.35 -18.21
CA GLY A 438 13.49 -4.47 -18.06
C GLY A 438 14.96 -4.08 -17.96
N THR A 439 15.27 -2.78 -17.90
CA THR A 439 16.62 -2.27 -17.62
C THR A 439 16.76 -1.86 -16.16
N SER A 440 17.97 -1.97 -15.61
CA SER A 440 18.28 -1.41 -14.29
C SER A 440 18.26 0.13 -14.36
N TYR A 441 17.45 0.77 -13.52
CA TYR A 441 17.32 2.23 -13.53
C TYR A 441 18.59 2.95 -13.04
N SER A 442 19.45 2.28 -12.27
CA SER A 442 20.71 2.84 -11.77
C SER A 442 21.83 2.89 -12.81
N GLU A 443 21.69 2.20 -13.94
CA GLU A 443 22.76 2.03 -14.94
C GLU A 443 22.63 2.97 -16.15
N ARG A 444 21.59 3.81 -16.19
CA ARG A 444 21.30 4.71 -17.32
C ARG A 444 20.70 6.04 -16.84
N LEU A 445 21.09 7.12 -17.50
CA LEU A 445 20.37 8.40 -17.40
C LEU A 445 19.10 8.35 -18.25
N ARG A 446 17.96 8.65 -17.62
CA ARG A 446 16.70 8.90 -18.31
C ARG A 446 16.80 10.14 -19.17
N THR A 447 16.03 10.17 -20.25
CA THR A 447 15.85 11.35 -21.09
C THR A 447 14.53 12.04 -20.75
N VAL A 448 14.37 13.30 -21.16
CA VAL A 448 13.08 14.00 -21.09
C VAL A 448 11.98 13.19 -21.80
N GLU A 449 12.31 12.49 -22.88
CA GLU A 449 11.37 11.64 -23.60
C GLU A 449 10.88 10.45 -22.78
N ASP A 450 11.74 9.86 -21.93
CA ASP A 450 11.33 8.80 -21.02
C ASP A 450 10.34 9.32 -19.96
N GLU A 451 10.53 10.55 -19.47
CA GLU A 451 9.67 11.18 -18.48
C GLU A 451 8.35 11.70 -19.09
N ASN A 452 8.35 12.13 -20.35
CA ASN A 452 7.14 12.55 -21.08
C ASN A 452 6.06 11.46 -21.10
N PHE A 453 6.43 10.18 -21.14
CA PHE A 453 5.49 9.07 -21.01
C PHE A 453 4.83 9.03 -19.62
N ALA A 454 5.62 9.19 -18.56
CA ALA A 454 5.14 9.18 -17.19
C ALA A 454 4.24 10.40 -16.91
N ILE A 455 4.59 11.58 -17.44
CA ILE A 455 3.77 12.79 -17.40
C ILE A 455 2.41 12.55 -18.06
N ALA A 456 2.40 12.05 -19.30
CA ALA A 456 1.14 11.75 -20.00
C ALA A 456 0.28 10.74 -19.22
N THR A 457 0.91 9.69 -18.68
CA THR A 457 0.22 8.65 -17.88
C THR A 457 -0.41 9.26 -16.63
N MET A 458 0.31 10.12 -15.91
CA MET A 458 -0.19 10.83 -14.74
C MET A 458 -1.39 11.73 -15.08
N LEU A 459 -1.29 12.55 -16.14
CA LEU A 459 -2.37 13.43 -16.58
C LEU A 459 -3.65 12.66 -16.93
N PHE A 460 -3.51 11.53 -17.63
CA PHE A 460 -4.64 10.67 -17.95
C PHE A 460 -5.29 10.11 -16.67
N MET A 461 -4.47 9.59 -15.75
CA MET A 461 -4.95 9.03 -14.50
C MET A 461 -5.59 10.08 -13.58
N ILE A 462 -5.15 11.35 -13.59
CA ILE A 462 -5.84 12.43 -12.88
C ILE A 462 -7.23 12.64 -13.47
N LEU A 463 -7.35 12.80 -14.80
CA LEU A 463 -8.62 13.07 -15.46
C LEU A 463 -9.63 11.92 -15.36
N ILE A 464 -9.14 10.68 -15.37
CA ILE A 464 -9.95 9.46 -15.31
C ILE A 464 -9.82 8.80 -13.93
N THR A 465 -9.47 9.57 -12.90
CA THR A 465 -9.48 9.21 -11.46
C THR A 465 -8.91 7.81 -11.16
N GLY A 466 -7.68 7.57 -11.61
CA GLY A 466 -6.88 6.37 -11.33
C GLY A 466 -6.89 5.31 -12.42
N GLN A 467 -7.68 5.45 -13.48
CA GLN A 467 -7.69 4.45 -14.55
C GLN A 467 -6.43 4.51 -15.41
N PHE A 468 -5.80 3.36 -15.63
CA PHE A 468 -4.57 3.26 -16.41
C PHE A 468 -4.85 3.29 -17.93
N PRO A 469 -4.09 4.05 -18.75
CA PRO A 469 -4.37 4.26 -20.19
C PRO A 469 -4.52 2.98 -21.04
N TYR A 470 -3.73 1.94 -20.75
CA TYR A 470 -3.70 0.72 -21.56
C TYR A 470 -4.61 -0.40 -21.05
N MET A 471 -5.34 -0.18 -19.95
CA MET A 471 -6.34 -1.14 -19.49
C MET A 471 -7.44 -1.28 -20.53
N ARG A 472 -7.76 -2.52 -20.89
CA ARG A 472 -8.81 -2.85 -21.88
C ARG A 472 -9.44 -4.20 -21.56
N LYS A 473 -10.56 -4.51 -22.19
CA LYS A 473 -11.29 -5.76 -21.99
C LYS A 473 -10.43 -6.97 -22.35
N GLY A 474 -10.55 -8.04 -21.57
CA GLY A 474 -9.91 -9.32 -21.85
C GLY A 474 -8.41 -9.41 -21.53
N THR A 475 -7.84 -8.42 -20.84
CA THR A 475 -6.42 -8.45 -20.42
C THR A 475 -6.27 -8.96 -18.99
N ASP A 476 -5.15 -9.61 -18.71
CA ASP A 476 -4.75 -10.12 -17.38
C ASP A 476 -4.27 -9.03 -16.42
N GLY A 477 -4.07 -7.80 -16.90
CA GLY A 477 -3.59 -6.67 -16.10
C GLY A 477 -2.06 -6.58 -16.01
N ASP A 478 -1.32 -7.33 -16.83
CA ASP A 478 0.13 -7.18 -16.94
C ASP A 478 0.49 -5.83 -17.59
N MET A 479 0.76 -4.84 -16.75
CA MET A 479 1.04 -3.47 -17.19
C MET A 479 2.23 -3.37 -18.14
N VAL A 480 3.28 -4.17 -17.93
CA VAL A 480 4.50 -4.14 -18.76
C VAL A 480 4.16 -4.60 -20.18
N LYS A 481 3.38 -5.69 -20.29
CA LYS A 481 2.90 -6.19 -21.58
C LYS A 481 1.99 -5.17 -22.27
N LEU A 482 1.03 -4.60 -21.55
CA LEU A 482 0.07 -3.64 -22.09
C LEU A 482 0.72 -2.36 -22.63
N ILE A 483 1.75 -1.86 -21.93
CA ILE A 483 2.56 -0.72 -22.38
C ILE A 483 3.30 -1.05 -23.68
N LYS A 484 3.93 -2.23 -23.76
CA LYS A 484 4.67 -2.66 -24.96
C LYS A 484 3.78 -2.82 -26.19
N GLU A 485 2.54 -3.27 -26.00
CA GLU A 485 1.56 -3.40 -27.09
C GLU A 485 1.12 -2.03 -27.65
N GLY A 486 1.18 -0.97 -26.83
CA GLY A 486 0.82 0.38 -27.27
C GLY A 486 -0.62 0.51 -27.75
N ASN A 487 -1.54 -0.35 -27.29
CA ASN A 487 -2.95 -0.29 -27.67
C ASN A 487 -3.76 0.54 -26.68
N PHE A 488 -4.01 1.80 -27.05
CA PHE A 488 -4.88 2.70 -26.30
C PHE A 488 -6.34 2.53 -26.77
N ALA A 489 -7.12 1.77 -26.00
CA ALA A 489 -8.46 1.29 -26.40
C ALA A 489 -9.61 2.31 -26.22
N PHE A 490 -9.32 3.54 -25.79
CA PHE A 490 -10.34 4.58 -25.67
C PHE A 490 -10.66 5.18 -27.06
N GLN A 491 -11.95 5.27 -27.39
CA GLN A 491 -12.42 5.72 -28.70
C GLN A 491 -11.84 7.07 -29.13
N TYR A 492 -11.36 7.18 -30.36
CA TYR A 492 -10.90 8.44 -30.95
C TYR A 492 -11.37 8.57 -32.39
N GLU A 493 -12.15 9.61 -32.69
CA GLU A 493 -12.80 9.80 -33.99
C GLU A 493 -13.54 8.51 -34.43
N ASN A 494 -13.32 8.05 -35.66
CA ASN A 494 -13.93 6.82 -36.18
C ASN A 494 -13.19 5.54 -35.72
N ARG A 495 -12.10 5.66 -34.94
CA ARG A 495 -11.31 4.53 -34.46
C ARG A 495 -11.90 4.02 -33.15
N ASN A 496 -12.51 2.84 -33.20
CA ASN A 496 -13.09 2.16 -32.06
C ASN A 496 -12.89 0.64 -32.20
N ASP A 497 -11.93 0.09 -31.45
CA ASP A 497 -11.66 -1.35 -31.43
C ASP A 497 -12.65 -2.14 -30.55
N ARG A 498 -13.62 -1.43 -29.92
CA ARG A 498 -14.65 -1.96 -29.00
C ARG A 498 -14.08 -2.65 -27.76
N ASN A 499 -12.79 -2.47 -27.48
CA ASN A 499 -12.10 -3.09 -26.34
C ASN A 499 -12.00 -2.17 -25.12
N GLN A 500 -12.56 -0.96 -25.18
CA GLN A 500 -12.60 -0.05 -24.03
C GLN A 500 -13.15 -0.76 -22.77
N PRO A 501 -12.54 -0.58 -21.59
CA PRO A 501 -13.01 -1.18 -20.34
C PRO A 501 -14.51 -0.94 -20.07
N ASP A 502 -15.18 -1.94 -19.51
CA ASP A 502 -16.56 -1.78 -19.02
C ASP A 502 -16.64 -0.75 -17.89
N GLY A 503 -17.76 -0.02 -17.84
CA GLY A 503 -18.06 0.95 -16.79
C GLY A 503 -18.26 2.39 -17.29
N ASP A 504 -18.33 3.31 -16.34
CA ASP A 504 -18.64 4.73 -16.58
C ASP A 504 -17.47 5.51 -17.19
N TRP A 505 -16.28 4.90 -17.29
CA TRP A 505 -15.07 5.51 -17.89
C TRP A 505 -15.30 5.99 -19.33
N LYS A 506 -16.16 5.30 -20.10
CA LYS A 506 -16.54 5.74 -21.44
C LYS A 506 -17.26 7.08 -21.45
N PHE A 507 -18.08 7.35 -20.44
CA PHE A 507 -18.78 8.61 -20.29
C PHE A 507 -17.80 9.72 -19.89
N MET A 508 -16.90 9.44 -18.95
CA MET A 508 -15.82 10.36 -18.56
C MET A 508 -14.98 10.76 -19.76
N TRP A 509 -14.49 9.75 -20.51
CA TRP A 509 -13.74 9.96 -21.73
C TRP A 509 -14.53 10.74 -22.77
N SER A 510 -15.80 10.40 -23.03
CA SER A 510 -16.62 11.09 -24.03
C SER A 510 -16.71 12.60 -23.78
N HIS A 511 -16.65 13.04 -22.52
CA HIS A 511 -16.70 14.44 -22.12
C HIS A 511 -15.33 15.13 -21.97
N VAL A 512 -14.22 14.48 -22.35
CA VAL A 512 -12.91 15.15 -22.48
C VAL A 512 -12.89 16.03 -23.73
N HIS A 513 -12.31 17.23 -23.64
CA HIS A 513 -12.20 18.17 -24.75
C HIS A 513 -11.38 17.58 -25.93
N LYS A 514 -11.79 17.84 -27.18
CA LYS A 514 -11.23 17.14 -28.36
C LYS A 514 -9.71 17.30 -28.49
N PRO A 515 -9.11 18.51 -28.39
CA PRO A 515 -7.65 18.68 -28.37
C PRO A 515 -6.91 17.80 -27.35
N VAL A 516 -7.48 17.63 -26.15
CA VAL A 516 -6.89 16.79 -25.09
C VAL A 516 -6.98 15.29 -25.48
N LYS A 517 -8.11 14.85 -26.04
CA LYS A 517 -8.27 13.48 -26.56
C LYS A 517 -7.29 13.18 -27.70
N ASP A 518 -7.17 14.11 -28.64
CA ASP A 518 -6.24 14.03 -29.77
C ASP A 518 -4.81 13.84 -29.25
N MET A 519 -4.41 14.67 -28.29
CA MET A 519 -3.08 14.58 -27.67
C MET A 519 -2.86 13.23 -26.97
N PHE A 520 -3.80 12.74 -26.16
CA PHE A 520 -3.66 11.43 -25.48
C PHE A 520 -3.61 10.26 -26.46
N TRP A 521 -4.52 10.23 -27.43
CA TRP A 521 -4.55 9.15 -28.41
C TRP A 521 -3.25 9.09 -29.20
N HIS A 522 -2.78 10.24 -29.69
CA HIS A 522 -1.52 10.30 -30.42
C HIS A 522 -0.28 10.01 -29.56
N THR A 523 -0.37 10.15 -28.24
CA THR A 523 0.71 9.86 -27.30
C THR A 523 0.78 8.38 -26.93
N PHE A 524 -0.37 7.74 -26.67
CA PHE A 524 -0.39 6.37 -26.15
C PHE A 524 -0.57 5.30 -27.21
N HIS A 525 -1.27 5.58 -28.32
CA HIS A 525 -1.50 4.58 -29.35
C HIS A 525 -0.27 4.43 -30.24
N LYS A 526 0.14 3.19 -30.54
CA LYS A 526 1.34 2.88 -31.37
C LYS A 526 1.37 3.52 -32.77
N GLU A 527 0.21 3.92 -33.28
CA GLU A 527 0.00 4.57 -34.59
C GLU A 527 -0.12 6.10 -34.47
N GLY A 528 -0.05 6.60 -33.25
CA GLY A 528 -0.14 8.01 -32.96
C GLY A 528 1.09 8.77 -33.43
N ARG A 529 0.89 9.96 -34.00
CA ARG A 529 1.98 10.83 -34.48
C ARG A 529 2.94 11.29 -33.36
N ARG A 530 2.53 11.18 -32.10
CA ARG A 530 3.33 11.52 -30.90
C ARG A 530 3.78 10.28 -30.11
N TYR A 531 3.59 9.06 -30.63
CA TYR A 531 3.93 7.84 -29.89
C TYR A 531 5.44 7.68 -29.68
N ARG A 532 6.23 8.03 -30.71
CA ARG A 532 7.70 7.99 -30.67
C ARG A 532 8.34 9.27 -30.13
N LYS A 533 7.64 10.39 -30.23
CA LYS A 533 8.08 11.71 -29.75
C LYS A 533 6.93 12.31 -28.96
N ARG A 534 6.89 12.04 -27.66
CA ARG A 534 5.75 12.38 -26.82
C ARG A 534 5.66 13.89 -26.60
N PRO A 535 4.48 14.40 -26.23
CA PRO A 535 4.32 15.81 -25.92
C PRO A 535 5.10 16.16 -24.65
N THR A 536 5.78 17.29 -24.70
CA THR A 536 6.46 17.90 -23.55
C THR A 536 5.44 18.39 -22.52
N ALA A 537 5.89 18.63 -21.28
CA ALA A 537 5.05 19.24 -20.26
C ALA A 537 4.47 20.61 -20.69
N ALA A 538 5.22 21.40 -21.46
CA ALA A 538 4.74 22.68 -22.00
C ALA A 538 3.64 22.51 -23.06
N GLU A 539 3.78 21.54 -23.96
CA GLU A 539 2.72 21.19 -24.94
C GLU A 539 1.44 20.74 -24.21
N TRP A 540 1.58 19.90 -23.18
CA TRP A 540 0.45 19.51 -22.33
C TRP A 540 -0.18 20.69 -21.60
N LEU A 541 0.62 21.60 -21.04
CA LEU A 541 0.13 22.76 -20.29
C LEU A 541 -0.75 23.65 -21.17
N SER A 542 -0.33 23.91 -22.42
CA SER A 542 -1.13 24.67 -23.39
C SER A 542 -2.50 24.02 -23.59
N VAL A 543 -2.52 22.72 -23.89
CA VAL A 543 -3.77 21.98 -24.17
C VAL A 543 -4.69 21.90 -22.95
N PHE A 544 -4.13 21.81 -21.74
CA PHE A 544 -4.92 21.82 -20.50
C PHE A 544 -5.45 23.22 -20.14
N LYS A 545 -4.71 24.30 -20.45
CA LYS A 545 -5.21 25.68 -20.33
C LYS A 545 -6.37 25.94 -21.30
N ASP A 546 -6.27 25.46 -22.53
CA ASP A 546 -7.38 25.51 -23.50
C ASP A 546 -8.59 24.72 -22.99
N TYR A 547 -8.36 23.56 -22.36
CA TYR A 547 -9.44 22.80 -21.75
C TYR A 547 -10.11 23.54 -20.59
N GLN A 548 -9.32 24.18 -19.72
CA GLN A 548 -9.84 25.01 -18.63
C GLN A 548 -10.69 26.17 -19.16
N ALA A 549 -10.23 26.84 -20.22
CA ALA A 549 -10.97 27.91 -20.90
C ALA A 549 -12.27 27.38 -21.55
N PHE A 550 -12.20 26.22 -22.22
CA PHE A 550 -13.36 25.56 -22.81
C PHE A 550 -14.44 25.27 -21.76
N LEU A 551 -14.09 24.71 -20.60
CA LEU A 551 -15.06 24.38 -19.55
C LEU A 551 -15.79 25.61 -19.00
N LYS A 552 -15.15 26.79 -19.04
CA LYS A 552 -15.72 28.09 -18.65
C LYS A 552 -16.41 28.82 -19.80
N GLY A 553 -16.15 28.40 -21.04
CA GLY A 553 -16.55 29.09 -22.26
C GLY A 553 -17.96 28.72 -22.73
N LYS A 554 -18.56 29.61 -23.54
CA LYS A 554 -19.90 29.42 -24.12
C LYS A 554 -19.96 28.30 -25.17
N THR A 555 -18.82 27.86 -25.69
CA THR A 555 -18.72 26.74 -26.65
C THR A 555 -18.89 25.38 -25.97
N ASN A 556 -18.87 25.32 -24.63
CA ASN A 556 -19.21 24.13 -23.88
C ASN A 556 -20.73 23.99 -23.74
N PHE A 557 -21.34 23.28 -24.68
CA PHE A 557 -22.79 23.14 -24.78
C PHE A 557 -23.40 21.99 -23.95
N ASP A 558 -22.61 21.02 -23.47
CA ASP A 558 -23.15 19.90 -22.70
C ASP A 558 -23.14 20.21 -21.20
N PRO A 559 -24.28 20.19 -20.49
CA PRO A 559 -24.34 20.44 -19.05
C PRO A 559 -23.50 19.48 -18.20
N MET A 560 -23.25 18.26 -18.66
CA MET A 560 -22.44 17.25 -17.95
C MET A 560 -20.94 17.35 -18.26
N SER A 561 -20.51 18.28 -19.11
CA SER A 561 -19.09 18.42 -19.46
C SER A 561 -18.20 18.74 -18.27
N ASN A 562 -18.73 19.41 -17.24
CA ASN A 562 -17.98 19.71 -16.01
C ASN A 562 -18.20 18.67 -14.90
N ASP A 563 -18.98 17.61 -15.12
CA ASP A 563 -19.12 16.53 -14.13
C ASP A 563 -17.87 15.65 -14.14
N VAL A 564 -17.35 15.30 -12.97
CA VAL A 564 -16.26 14.30 -12.88
C VAL A 564 -16.75 12.94 -13.36
N TYR A 565 -17.98 12.55 -12.98
CA TYR A 565 -18.59 11.27 -13.31
C TYR A 565 -19.90 11.45 -14.09
N PRO A 566 -19.83 11.83 -15.38
CA PRO A 566 -21.01 11.90 -16.24
C PRO A 566 -21.59 10.49 -16.46
N ILE A 567 -22.89 10.43 -16.77
CA ILE A 567 -23.66 9.17 -16.81
C ILE A 567 -24.14 8.76 -18.21
N ARG A 568 -23.81 9.57 -19.21
CA ARG A 568 -24.13 9.36 -20.62
C ARG A 568 -22.97 9.81 -21.48
N ASN A 569 -23.06 9.55 -22.77
CA ASN A 569 -22.11 10.14 -23.72
C ASN A 569 -22.37 11.64 -23.85
N LYS A 570 -21.31 12.38 -24.17
CA LYS A 570 -21.41 13.80 -24.52
C LYS A 570 -22.34 13.98 -25.72
N ALA A 571 -23.17 15.02 -25.68
CA ALA A 571 -23.97 15.48 -26.80
C ALA A 571 -23.09 15.69 -28.05
N PHE A 572 -23.61 15.32 -29.21
CA PHE A 572 -22.86 15.31 -30.46
C PHE A 572 -22.57 16.73 -30.96
N ARG A 573 -23.59 17.60 -30.91
CA ARG A 573 -23.58 19.00 -31.38
C ARG A 573 -24.43 19.89 -30.46
N PRO A 574 -24.33 21.24 -30.58
CA PRO A 574 -25.10 22.16 -29.73
C PRO A 574 -26.62 22.01 -29.81
N ASP A 575 -27.13 21.52 -30.93
CA ASP A 575 -28.56 21.28 -31.20
C ASP A 575 -29.04 19.88 -30.73
N THR A 576 -28.15 19.03 -30.23
CA THR A 576 -28.52 17.70 -29.73
C THR A 576 -29.56 17.83 -28.60
N PRO A 577 -30.73 17.20 -28.70
CA PRO A 577 -31.74 17.24 -27.65
C PRO A 577 -31.19 16.65 -26.35
N ILE A 578 -31.31 17.39 -25.24
CA ILE A 578 -30.94 16.94 -23.89
C ILE A 578 -32.19 17.03 -23.02
N VAL A 579 -32.63 15.90 -22.48
CA VAL A 579 -33.86 15.81 -21.69
C VAL A 579 -33.64 15.07 -20.37
N ASP A 580 -34.53 15.32 -19.43
CA ASP A 580 -34.58 14.64 -18.15
C ASP A 580 -35.12 13.21 -18.34
N CYS A 581 -34.73 12.29 -17.45
CA CYS A 581 -35.28 10.94 -17.51
C CYS A 581 -36.71 10.93 -16.95
N PRO A 582 -37.74 10.49 -17.69
CA PRO A 582 -39.11 10.48 -17.18
C PRO A 582 -39.31 9.50 -16.01
N GLN A 583 -38.51 8.42 -15.94
CA GLN A 583 -38.67 7.40 -14.89
C GLN A 583 -37.96 7.76 -13.57
N CYS A 584 -36.73 8.27 -13.62
CA CYS A 584 -35.95 8.58 -12.41
C CYS A 584 -35.81 10.08 -12.13
N GLN A 585 -36.41 10.93 -12.97
CA GLN A 585 -36.41 12.39 -12.88
C GLN A 585 -35.01 13.02 -12.81
N ARG A 586 -33.98 12.27 -13.19
CA ARG A 586 -32.61 12.77 -13.19
C ARG A 586 -32.43 13.77 -14.33
N ARG A 587 -31.94 14.96 -13.96
CA ARG A 587 -31.73 16.06 -14.91
C ARG A 587 -30.70 15.74 -15.99
N HIS A 588 -31.00 16.18 -17.21
CA HIS A 588 -30.12 16.06 -18.39
C HIS A 588 -29.62 14.62 -18.65
N ALA A 589 -30.35 13.62 -18.19
CA ALA A 589 -29.87 12.23 -18.13
C ALA A 589 -29.89 11.52 -19.49
N ILE A 590 -30.54 12.12 -20.50
CA ILE A 590 -30.69 11.58 -21.85
C ILE A 590 -30.18 12.63 -22.83
N ALA A 591 -29.35 12.21 -23.78
CA ALA A 591 -28.98 12.99 -24.95
C ALA A 591 -29.43 12.22 -26.20
N GLY A 592 -29.89 12.95 -27.21
CA GLY A 592 -30.22 12.42 -28.53
C GLY A 592 -29.01 11.73 -29.17
N ILE A 593 -29.28 10.66 -29.90
CA ILE A 593 -28.31 9.90 -30.68
C ILE A 593 -28.53 10.29 -32.13
N TRP A 594 -27.50 10.85 -32.76
CA TRP A 594 -27.56 11.23 -34.16
C TRP A 594 -27.64 9.99 -35.06
N ASN A 595 -28.56 9.98 -36.01
CA ASN A 595 -28.68 8.98 -37.06
C ASN A 595 -28.23 9.60 -38.39
N ASP A 596 -27.13 9.11 -38.96
CA ASP A 596 -26.60 9.61 -40.23
C ASP A 596 -27.52 9.28 -41.43
N ASP A 597 -28.28 8.18 -41.37
CA ASP A 597 -29.17 7.75 -42.46
C ASP A 597 -30.41 8.63 -42.58
N GLU A 598 -30.97 9.02 -41.43
CA GLU A 598 -32.19 9.82 -41.33
C GLU A 598 -31.90 11.32 -41.18
N ASN A 599 -30.65 11.69 -40.92
CA ASN A 599 -30.22 13.08 -40.61
C ASN A 599 -31.03 13.70 -39.45
N GLU A 600 -31.43 12.86 -38.49
CA GLU A 600 -32.27 13.21 -37.34
C GLU A 600 -31.72 12.63 -36.02
N TYR A 601 -32.20 13.15 -34.89
CA TYR A 601 -31.86 12.63 -33.57
C TYR A 601 -32.89 11.63 -33.07
N PHE A 602 -32.45 10.40 -32.81
CA PHE A 602 -33.19 9.46 -31.98
C PHE A 602 -33.00 9.81 -30.50
N VAL A 603 -34.06 10.32 -29.84
CA VAL A 603 -34.05 10.55 -28.38
C VAL A 603 -34.57 9.30 -27.68
N PRO A 604 -33.73 8.60 -26.92
CA PRO A 604 -34.22 7.38 -26.30
C PRO A 604 -35.20 7.65 -25.14
N PRO A 605 -36.11 6.71 -24.84
CA PRO A 605 -37.21 6.96 -23.88
C PRO A 605 -36.76 7.02 -22.41
N LEU A 606 -35.62 6.41 -22.07
CA LEU A 606 -35.11 6.29 -20.70
C LEU A 606 -33.61 6.56 -20.64
N CYS A 607 -33.07 6.92 -19.47
CA CYS A 607 -31.63 7.05 -19.30
C CYS A 607 -30.92 5.69 -19.28
N ASN A 608 -29.60 5.67 -19.46
CA ASN A 608 -28.80 4.43 -19.51
C ASN A 608 -29.05 3.51 -18.30
N LYS A 609 -29.17 4.07 -17.10
CA LYS A 609 -29.44 3.29 -15.88
C LYS A 609 -30.85 2.68 -15.90
N CYS A 610 -31.87 3.44 -16.29
CA CYS A 610 -33.25 2.98 -16.33
C CYS A 610 -33.52 1.98 -17.47
N ARG A 611 -32.81 2.07 -18.60
CA ARG A 611 -32.93 1.08 -19.69
C ARG A 611 -32.42 -0.30 -19.31
N VAL A 612 -31.31 -0.34 -18.56
CA VAL A 612 -30.72 -1.60 -18.07
C VAL A 612 -31.47 -2.12 -16.84
N SER A 613 -32.36 -1.31 -16.25
CA SER A 613 -33.20 -1.67 -15.13
C SER A 613 -34.63 -1.13 -15.29
N PRO A 614 -35.43 -1.65 -16.25
CA PRO A 614 -36.82 -1.24 -16.39
C PRO A 614 -37.59 -1.61 -15.11
N ALA A 615 -38.22 -0.62 -14.47
CA ALA A 615 -39.05 -0.86 -13.31
C ALA A 615 -40.32 -1.59 -13.75
N GLY A 616 -40.45 -2.87 -13.37
CA GLY A 616 -41.62 -3.67 -13.74
C GLY A 616 -41.60 -5.15 -13.37
N ARG A 617 -40.71 -5.62 -12.47
CA ARG A 617 -40.89 -6.91 -11.76
C ARG A 617 -40.30 -6.82 -10.35
N THR A 618 -41.17 -6.58 -9.38
CA THR A 618 -41.05 -7.29 -8.10
C THR A 618 -41.26 -8.77 -8.39
N GLY A 619 -40.19 -9.56 -8.44
CA GLY A 619 -40.30 -11.01 -8.62
C GLY A 619 -39.10 -11.65 -9.31
N ALA A 620 -38.33 -12.40 -8.52
CA ALA A 620 -37.47 -13.53 -8.89
C ALA A 620 -36.71 -13.44 -10.23
N THR A 621 -35.40 -13.24 -10.14
CA THR A 621 -34.44 -13.54 -11.22
C THR A 621 -34.63 -14.96 -11.76
N ARG A 622 -35.22 -15.11 -12.94
CA ARG A 622 -35.03 -16.32 -13.75
C ARG A 622 -33.65 -16.26 -14.39
N SER A 623 -32.68 -16.83 -13.68
CA SER A 623 -31.32 -17.02 -14.15
C SER A 623 -31.26 -17.94 -15.37
N ALA A 624 -30.51 -17.54 -16.40
CA ALA A 624 -30.25 -18.37 -17.57
C ALA A 624 -29.65 -19.74 -17.15
N MET A 625 -30.12 -20.83 -17.76
CA MET A 625 -29.67 -22.19 -17.46
C MET A 625 -28.47 -22.58 -18.35
N VAL A 626 -27.46 -23.23 -17.78
CA VAL A 626 -26.25 -23.71 -18.47
C VAL A 626 -25.95 -25.16 -18.07
N GLN A 627 -25.28 -25.92 -18.94
CA GLN A 627 -24.85 -27.31 -18.63
C GLN A 627 -23.47 -27.33 -17.99
N CYS A 628 -23.29 -28.20 -17.00
CA CYS A 628 -22.01 -28.44 -16.35
C CYS A 628 -21.05 -29.14 -17.31
N ARG A 629 -19.82 -28.62 -17.43
CA ARG A 629 -18.78 -29.26 -18.26
C ARG A 629 -18.40 -30.68 -17.81
N ASP A 630 -18.54 -31.00 -16.53
CA ASP A 630 -18.03 -32.27 -15.96
C ASP A 630 -19.11 -33.34 -15.80
N CYS A 631 -20.37 -32.95 -15.61
CA CYS A 631 -21.48 -33.88 -15.35
C CYS A 631 -22.72 -33.63 -16.22
N SER A 632 -22.65 -32.65 -17.13
CA SER A 632 -23.71 -32.26 -18.07
C SER A 632 -25.05 -31.83 -17.44
N THR A 633 -25.15 -31.79 -16.10
CA THR A 633 -26.34 -31.33 -15.38
C THR A 633 -26.61 -29.86 -15.69
N THR A 634 -27.88 -29.52 -15.94
CA THR A 634 -28.32 -28.16 -16.21
C THR A 634 -28.57 -27.40 -14.90
N PHE A 635 -28.02 -26.20 -14.76
CA PHE A 635 -28.13 -25.39 -13.54
C PHE A 635 -28.07 -23.89 -13.86
N SER A 636 -28.36 -23.03 -12.88
CA SER A 636 -28.33 -21.59 -13.07
C SER A 636 -26.92 -21.07 -13.40
N LYS A 637 -26.80 -20.21 -14.42
CA LYS A 637 -25.56 -19.50 -14.77
C LYS A 637 -25.02 -18.66 -13.60
N SER A 638 -25.87 -18.17 -12.71
CA SER A 638 -25.41 -17.44 -11.51
C SER A 638 -24.68 -18.33 -10.50
N GLN A 639 -24.87 -19.65 -10.59
CA GLN A 639 -24.23 -20.65 -9.75
C GLN A 639 -23.00 -21.29 -10.43
N ALA A 640 -22.60 -20.81 -11.62
CA ALA A 640 -21.51 -21.38 -12.39
C ALA A 640 -20.16 -20.89 -11.89
N LYS A 641 -19.29 -21.83 -11.53
CA LYS A 641 -17.87 -21.58 -11.27
C LYS A 641 -17.06 -22.23 -12.38
N TYR A 642 -16.42 -21.42 -13.22
CA TYR A 642 -15.61 -21.89 -14.38
C TYR A 642 -16.33 -22.90 -15.30
N GLY A 643 -17.65 -22.72 -15.52
CA GLY A 643 -18.45 -23.62 -16.37
C GLY A 643 -18.85 -24.95 -15.70
N ARG A 644 -18.67 -25.08 -14.39
CA ARG A 644 -19.08 -26.25 -13.58
C ARG A 644 -20.27 -25.90 -12.68
N CYS A 645 -21.12 -26.89 -12.42
CA CYS A 645 -22.17 -26.78 -11.39
C CYS A 645 -21.53 -26.72 -9.99
N PRO A 646 -22.26 -26.25 -8.96
CA PRO A 646 -21.72 -26.15 -7.60
C PRO A 646 -21.11 -27.44 -7.05
N ALA A 647 -21.71 -28.60 -7.36
CA ALA A 647 -21.19 -29.89 -6.91
C ALA A 647 -19.86 -30.26 -7.59
N CYS A 648 -19.74 -30.06 -8.90
CA CYS A 648 -18.50 -30.33 -9.63
C CYS A 648 -17.41 -29.29 -9.34
N ALA A 649 -17.78 -28.03 -9.16
CA ALA A 649 -16.87 -26.98 -8.71
C ALA A 649 -16.29 -27.30 -7.33
N LYS A 650 -17.13 -27.75 -6.39
CA LYS A 650 -16.69 -28.20 -5.06
C LYS A 650 -15.75 -29.41 -5.15
N LYS A 651 -16.09 -30.42 -5.97
CA LYS A 651 -15.21 -31.57 -6.20
C LYS A 651 -13.88 -31.19 -6.86
N ASP A 652 -13.87 -30.22 -7.76
CA ASP A 652 -12.65 -29.69 -8.38
C ASP A 652 -11.80 -28.90 -7.38
N ASP A 653 -12.42 -28.07 -6.54
CA ASP A 653 -11.76 -27.36 -5.44
C ASP A 653 -11.15 -28.35 -4.43
N GLU A 654 -11.90 -29.40 -4.05
CA GLU A 654 -11.42 -30.48 -3.17
C GLU A 654 -10.26 -31.26 -3.80
N ARG A 655 -10.33 -31.53 -5.11
CA ARG A 655 -9.25 -32.18 -5.86
C ARG A 655 -8.01 -31.27 -5.94
N GLN A 656 -8.17 -29.98 -6.22
CA GLN A 656 -7.07 -29.01 -6.25
C GLN A 656 -6.45 -28.82 -4.86
N ALA A 657 -7.26 -28.79 -3.80
CA ALA A 657 -6.77 -28.75 -2.43
C ALA A 657 -5.95 -30.00 -2.09
N ARG A 658 -6.39 -31.19 -2.51
CA ARG A 658 -5.65 -32.44 -2.35
C ARG A 658 -4.40 -32.51 -3.23
N SER A 659 -4.36 -31.83 -4.37
CA SER A 659 -3.25 -31.94 -5.33
C SER A 659 -1.89 -31.53 -4.75
N LYS A 660 -1.87 -30.63 -3.77
CA LYS A 660 -0.65 -30.13 -3.11
C LYS A 660 -0.23 -30.97 -1.90
N SER A 661 -1.04 -31.93 -1.44
CA SER A 661 -0.71 -32.78 -0.31
C SER A 661 0.03 -34.05 -0.74
N LEU A 662 0.96 -34.49 0.11
CA LEU A 662 1.67 -35.75 -0.08
C LEU A 662 0.71 -36.95 -0.01
N ASP A 663 0.87 -37.88 -0.95
CA ASP A 663 0.23 -39.18 -0.91
C ASP A 663 0.97 -40.08 0.08
N LEU A 664 0.42 -40.19 1.28
CA LEU A 664 1.01 -40.94 2.39
C LEU A 664 1.10 -42.45 2.12
N SER A 665 0.32 -42.96 1.17
CA SER A 665 0.37 -44.37 0.76
C SER A 665 1.57 -44.69 -0.14
N ARG A 666 2.18 -43.66 -0.75
CA ARG A 666 3.30 -43.81 -1.69
C ARG A 666 4.60 -43.41 -1.04
N LEU A 667 5.26 -44.40 -0.46
CA LEU A 667 6.55 -44.27 0.21
C LEU A 667 7.71 -44.37 -0.78
N CYS A 668 8.74 -43.57 -0.56
CA CYS A 668 9.99 -43.66 -1.29
C CYS A 668 10.65 -45.00 -0.97
N ALA A 669 10.93 -45.82 -1.98
CA ALA A 669 11.51 -47.15 -1.80
C ALA A 669 12.85 -47.12 -1.03
N ARG A 670 13.58 -46.00 -1.08
CA ARG A 670 14.86 -45.82 -0.39
C ARG A 670 14.69 -45.50 1.10
N CYS A 671 13.88 -44.50 1.45
CA CYS A 671 13.82 -43.97 2.82
C CYS A 671 12.50 -44.28 3.54
N GLN A 672 11.56 -44.95 2.88
CA GLN A 672 10.24 -45.33 3.40
C GLN A 672 9.41 -44.16 3.94
N LYS A 673 9.66 -42.95 3.44
CA LYS A 673 8.87 -41.74 3.74
C LYS A 673 7.99 -41.39 2.54
N PRO A 674 6.79 -40.85 2.77
CA PRO A 674 5.99 -40.25 1.70
C PRO A 674 6.82 -39.23 0.94
N PHE A 675 6.71 -39.18 -0.40
CA PHE A 675 7.56 -38.31 -1.21
C PHE A 675 6.90 -37.66 -2.43
N ILE A 676 5.69 -38.09 -2.80
CA ILE A 676 5.01 -37.61 -4.00
C ILE A 676 3.63 -37.09 -3.63
N THR A 677 3.22 -35.96 -4.20
CA THR A 677 1.89 -35.37 -3.98
C THR A 677 0.82 -36.01 -4.86
N TYR A 678 -0.45 -36.00 -4.43
CA TYR A 678 -1.56 -36.47 -5.26
C TYR A 678 -1.63 -35.77 -6.64
N GLY A 679 -1.28 -34.48 -6.73
CA GLY A 679 -1.23 -33.75 -7.99
C GLY A 679 -0.17 -34.25 -8.96
N ASN A 680 1.01 -34.63 -8.45
CA ASN A 680 2.05 -35.27 -9.25
C ASN A 680 1.62 -36.66 -9.72
N VAL A 681 0.98 -37.44 -8.85
CA VAL A 681 0.43 -38.76 -9.21
C VAL A 681 -0.59 -38.64 -10.34
N ASP A 682 -1.56 -37.73 -10.21
CA ASP A 682 -2.58 -37.45 -11.23
C ASP A 682 -1.96 -36.99 -12.55
N TRP A 683 -0.89 -36.20 -12.51
CA TRP A 683 -0.15 -35.78 -13.69
C TRP A 683 0.50 -36.97 -14.41
N HIS A 684 1.20 -37.85 -13.69
CA HIS A 684 1.81 -39.05 -14.28
C HIS A 684 0.76 -39.98 -14.90
N MET A 685 -0.36 -40.21 -14.22
CA MET A 685 -1.47 -41.01 -14.74
C MET A 685 -2.08 -40.41 -16.01
N LYS A 686 -2.33 -39.09 -16.05
CA LYS A 686 -2.87 -38.41 -17.24
C LYS A 686 -1.91 -38.43 -18.43
N GLN A 687 -0.61 -38.41 -18.18
CA GLN A 687 0.42 -38.46 -19.21
C GLN A 687 0.77 -39.91 -19.62
N GLY A 688 0.12 -40.92 -19.04
CA GLY A 688 0.41 -42.33 -19.30
C GLY A 688 1.82 -42.76 -18.87
N LYS A 689 2.44 -42.04 -17.92
CA LYS A 689 3.82 -42.28 -17.47
C LYS A 689 3.83 -43.09 -16.16
N PRO A 690 4.85 -43.94 -15.94
CA PRO A 690 5.01 -44.60 -14.66
C PRO A 690 5.22 -43.57 -13.54
N ILE A 691 4.58 -43.82 -12.41
CA ILE A 691 4.71 -42.97 -11.22
C ILE A 691 6.09 -43.25 -10.59
N PRO A 692 6.88 -42.23 -10.24
CA PRO A 692 8.15 -42.41 -9.56
C PRO A 692 8.00 -43.24 -8.29
N THR A 693 9.06 -43.95 -7.90
CA THR A 693 9.11 -44.78 -6.68
C THR A 693 10.09 -44.26 -5.64
N THR A 694 10.84 -43.20 -5.95
CA THR A 694 11.84 -42.59 -5.04
C THR A 694 11.91 -41.07 -5.20
N HIS A 695 12.55 -40.38 -4.24
CA HIS A 695 12.88 -38.95 -4.32
C HIS A 695 13.85 -38.57 -5.46
N LYS A 696 14.31 -39.52 -6.28
CA LYS A 696 15.30 -39.29 -7.33
C LYS A 696 14.66 -38.61 -8.54
N ALA A 697 15.18 -37.45 -8.91
CA ALA A 697 14.74 -36.70 -10.08
C ALA A 697 15.27 -37.33 -11.39
N GLY A 698 14.59 -38.36 -11.89
CA GLY A 698 14.88 -38.96 -13.21
C GLY A 698 16.23 -39.67 -13.31
N TYR A 699 16.59 -40.07 -14.54
CA TYR A 699 17.88 -40.69 -14.84
C TYR A 699 19.00 -39.64 -14.71
N GLY A 700 19.94 -39.86 -13.79
CA GLY A 700 21.06 -38.96 -13.50
C GLY A 700 20.86 -38.00 -12.31
N GLY A 701 19.66 -37.89 -11.74
CA GLY A 701 19.42 -37.02 -10.57
C GLY A 701 20.01 -37.52 -9.26
N THR A 702 20.40 -36.61 -8.37
CA THR A 702 20.83 -36.92 -7.00
C THR A 702 19.64 -37.00 -6.04
N TYR A 703 19.84 -37.67 -4.90
CA TYR A 703 18.82 -37.73 -3.85
C TYR A 703 18.94 -36.50 -2.94
N PRO A 704 17.82 -35.93 -2.46
CA PRO A 704 17.87 -34.84 -1.48
C PRO A 704 18.50 -35.31 -0.17
N ALA A 705 19.18 -34.40 0.54
CA ALA A 705 19.99 -34.69 1.72
C ALA A 705 19.25 -35.47 2.84
N GLY A 706 17.92 -35.35 2.93
CA GLY A 706 17.08 -36.07 3.89
C GLY A 706 16.62 -37.48 3.47
N CYS A 707 16.90 -37.92 2.24
CA CYS A 707 16.49 -39.24 1.73
C CYS A 707 17.58 -40.31 1.97
N VAL A 708 17.73 -40.72 3.23
CA VAL A 708 18.67 -41.77 3.66
C VAL A 708 18.06 -43.18 3.57
N PRO A 709 18.82 -44.23 3.19
CA PRO A 709 18.33 -45.60 3.17
C PRO A 709 17.79 -46.03 4.54
N ALA A 710 16.58 -46.61 4.56
CA ALA A 710 16.06 -47.23 5.78
C ALA A 710 16.95 -48.43 6.16
N LYS A 711 17.41 -48.51 7.42
CA LYS A 711 18.21 -49.65 7.91
C LYS A 711 17.37 -50.92 7.78
N ALA A 712 17.97 -51.98 7.22
CA ALA A 712 17.31 -53.27 7.05
C ALA A 712 17.01 -53.88 8.43
N THR A 713 15.74 -53.91 8.81
CA THR A 713 15.28 -54.64 9.99
C THR A 713 15.17 -56.12 9.61
N GLN A 714 16.06 -56.93 10.18
CA GLN A 714 15.99 -58.38 10.08
C GLN A 714 14.66 -58.87 10.68
N THR A 715 13.85 -59.53 9.85
CA THR A 715 12.69 -60.31 10.28
C THR A 715 13.14 -61.59 10.97
N ARG A 716 12.73 -61.81 12.23
CA ARG A 716 12.47 -63.15 12.79
C ARG A 716 11.31 -63.11 13.82
N PRO A 717 10.55 -64.21 13.99
CA PRO A 717 9.13 -64.16 14.34
C PRO A 717 8.80 -64.35 15.83
N ASN A 718 7.59 -63.88 16.18
CA ASN A 718 6.67 -64.27 17.26
C ASN A 718 7.16 -64.37 18.71
N SER A 719 6.58 -63.57 19.61
CA SER A 719 5.56 -64.06 20.56
C SER A 719 4.96 -62.97 21.46
N LYS A 720 3.62 -63.03 21.54
CA LYS A 720 2.67 -62.73 22.64
C LYS A 720 2.95 -61.61 23.66
N ALA A 721 2.02 -60.64 23.60
CA ALA A 721 1.03 -60.27 24.63
C ALA A 721 1.38 -59.39 25.84
N SER A 722 0.44 -58.45 26.03
CA SER A 722 -0.05 -57.79 27.25
C SER A 722 0.82 -56.76 27.97
N THR A 723 0.55 -55.50 27.60
CA THR A 723 0.11 -54.39 28.47
C THR A 723 0.31 -54.50 29.99
N SER A 724 0.99 -53.50 30.56
CA SER A 724 0.54 -52.85 31.81
C SER A 724 1.12 -51.42 31.96
N THR A 725 0.20 -50.49 32.25
CA THR A 725 0.27 -49.31 33.17
C THR A 725 1.62 -48.61 33.43
N ALA A 726 1.82 -47.30 33.28
CA ALA A 726 1.13 -46.09 33.77
C ALA A 726 2.03 -45.32 34.75
N SER A 727 1.95 -43.98 34.66
CA SER A 727 2.33 -42.95 35.65
C SER A 727 3.84 -42.72 35.87
N GLN A 728 4.42 -41.59 35.44
CA GLN A 728 4.42 -40.22 36.06
C GLN A 728 5.83 -39.94 36.66
N PRO A 729 6.21 -38.68 37.02
CA PRO A 729 6.35 -37.53 36.14
C PRO A 729 7.67 -36.74 36.39
N ALA A 730 7.93 -35.78 35.49
CA ALA A 730 8.61 -34.49 35.71
C ALA A 730 9.96 -34.43 36.47
N LYS A 731 10.95 -33.79 35.83
CA LYS A 731 11.26 -32.35 36.05
C LYS A 731 12.37 -31.88 35.12
N LYS A 732 12.14 -30.70 34.54
CA LYS A 732 13.12 -29.90 33.81
C LYS A 732 14.14 -29.31 34.78
N LYS A 733 15.35 -29.05 34.28
CA LYS A 733 16.02 -27.76 34.50
C LYS A 733 16.52 -27.23 33.15
N GLY A 734 16.15 -25.98 32.87
CA GLY A 734 16.71 -25.14 31.81
C GLY A 734 17.98 -24.46 32.33
N PHE A 735 18.34 -23.25 31.96
CA PHE A 735 17.80 -22.24 31.03
C PHE A 735 18.99 -21.58 30.30
N TRP A 736 20.23 -22.01 30.60
CA TRP A 736 21.44 -21.30 30.22
C TRP A 736 22.69 -22.10 30.65
N ALA A 737 22.79 -23.36 30.24
CA ALA A 737 24.09 -24.04 30.11
C ALA A 737 24.37 -24.23 28.61
N ARG A 738 23.95 -23.26 27.79
CA ARG A 738 24.67 -21.99 27.48
C ARG A 738 25.75 -22.33 26.47
N LEU A 739 25.51 -21.95 25.22
CA LEU A 739 26.23 -20.85 24.57
C LEU A 739 27.73 -21.17 24.47
N PHE A 740 28.13 -21.52 23.25
CA PHE A 740 29.47 -21.96 22.81
C PHE A 740 29.81 -23.41 23.22
N GLY A 741 29.65 -24.43 22.38
CA GLY A 741 29.29 -24.40 20.96
C GLY A 741 29.00 -25.79 20.39
N LEU A 742 27.90 -25.89 19.65
CA LEU A 742 27.84 -26.16 18.21
C LEU A 742 26.44 -25.76 17.71
#